data_AF-A0A6C2UGM2-F1
#
_entry.id   AF-A0A6C2UGM2-F1
#
_cell.length_a   1.000
_cell.length_b   1.000
_cell.length_c   1.000
_cell.angle_alpha   90.00
_cell.angle_beta   90.00
_cell.angle_gamma   90.00
#
_symmetry.space_group_name_H-M   'P 1'
#
loop_
_entity.id
_entity.type
_entity.pdbx_description
1 polymer ?
#
loop_
_entity_poly.entity_id
_entity_poly.type
_entity_poly.pdbx_seq_one_letter_code
_entity_poly.pdbx_strand_id
1 'polypeptide(L)'
;MNRIKPILALLLISAPAWATDYYVSLSGSDTNSGTFSQPFATIQTAANEMDPGDTCHIRAGTYRETVIPPSRATSAALPIRYQAYPNETVTITGLDPVSGWTHHTGSIYRCAAPAPVSQLFVNNQLMLEARWPNSGINHLAPTNAAIETATSIVPGGVSTFSDSALSAFANGHWNGARMWYVPGSEWTSTSTLINDHTGNQLTFTNTSTSSSMQPEAGDPYFLYGSLKALDAPTEWFYDDAAGTLYLWAPGGIDPNTLTVEARTRRYAFDLKWDRDHIEIGGLTLHAASIVNASTSDHCLIENCRFMYPTPFWDTKIWGVDGGVFIKGSNNTVRECEVGYSWGDGITFNYNSISNTVENCLVYDCNWIGGLSGGIRASGTGHQIRKNTVFNTGRTGIVFRGCKQTLIEQNHISHVGWLTHDQGGMMTGGLNGEGTIITKNWVRDHNSEAWCTGIYLDNDSSNYLVHHNVVWNYDNSMRMNMSGVDNQVYNNTFFNASHESMGHYAPGGEVYTNVRTYNNLATDGPFRGTDLQNNLLDTEANIAFAGAAHGDFRTLENSTAIDYGRIIAGITDGHAGAAPDAGAYEFDGVDWVAGIDWTPDWNALPVSSFTNNGTAFDASASTDSDGFIIRYDWDFGDGTTGYGKTVVHAYASTGTYKVVLTAMDELSGTSSATNTVTAGAPPPPPVVGIFDIGTDLFMESDGTKHDTATLLAGKPVSGSDPLDARRAFLKFDLSALLDAPISNAVLRLYHIEGENDTWGNAYLNTVSSNWSFDSISWDHPIGSSLGVLVGKEGPFNQYHEKDITALVQTWQADPASNHGFRIRGDESHGINAKYFQSLEGARPPQIKVTYAAATAGIHISNATLDTELRPSISWPSTTDASYSLERSTNLLAGTWEAITNLSATPPTNLFSDPFATNLAFPLFYRIATP
;
A
#
# COMPACT_ATOMS: atom_id res chain seq x y z
N MET A 1 3.94 82.96 -40.01
CA MET A 1 3.28 83.11 -38.70
C MET A 1 2.36 81.92 -38.51
N ASN A 2 2.75 80.93 -37.71
CA ASN A 2 1.95 79.72 -37.51
C ASN A 2 1.35 79.74 -36.10
N ARG A 3 0.06 79.44 -35.96
CA ARG A 3 -0.63 79.41 -34.65
C ARG A 3 -0.53 78.01 -34.06
N ILE A 4 0.05 77.91 -32.87
CA ILE A 4 -0.02 76.72 -32.02
C ILE A 4 -1.32 76.76 -31.23
N LYS A 5 -2.03 75.62 -31.12
CA LYS A 5 -3.12 75.42 -30.15
C LYS A 5 -2.54 74.75 -28.90
N PRO A 6 -2.97 75.10 -27.68
CA PRO A 6 -2.57 74.37 -26.48
C PRO A 6 -3.19 72.96 -26.47
N ILE A 7 -2.42 71.97 -26.05
CA ILE A 7 -2.93 70.65 -25.67
C ILE A 7 -3.27 70.71 -24.19
N LEU A 8 -4.50 70.36 -23.83
CA LEU A 8 -4.92 70.22 -22.43
C LEU A 8 -4.60 68.79 -21.99
N ALA A 9 -3.53 68.61 -21.21
CA ALA A 9 -3.19 67.30 -20.64
C ALA A 9 -4.14 66.97 -19.50
N LEU A 10 -4.94 65.91 -19.67
CA LEU A 10 -5.79 65.38 -18.61
C LEU A 10 -4.95 64.46 -17.72
N LEU A 11 -4.70 64.86 -16.46
CA LEU A 11 -4.11 63.94 -15.48
C LEU A 11 -5.18 62.91 -15.09
N LEU A 12 -5.06 61.70 -15.61
CA LEU A 12 -5.71 60.53 -15.04
C LEU A 12 -5.00 60.18 -13.72
N ILE A 13 -5.62 60.57 -12.60
CA ILE A 13 -5.22 60.09 -11.28
C ILE A 13 -5.76 58.67 -11.16
N SER A 14 -4.88 57.68 -11.34
CA SER A 14 -5.18 56.29 -10.97
C SER A 14 -5.34 56.21 -9.46
N ALA A 15 -6.59 56.14 -8.99
CA ALA A 15 -6.85 55.67 -7.64
C ALA A 15 -6.32 54.22 -7.49
N PRO A 16 -5.81 53.83 -6.31
CA PRO A 16 -5.52 52.42 -6.07
C PRO A 16 -6.83 51.63 -6.16
N ALA A 17 -6.91 50.68 -7.09
CA ALA A 17 -7.99 49.70 -7.08
C ALA A 17 -7.86 48.89 -5.79
N TRP A 18 -8.93 48.84 -5.00
CA TRP A 18 -9.05 47.97 -3.84
C TRP A 18 -9.97 46.82 -4.24
N ALA A 19 -9.63 45.60 -3.83
CA ALA A 19 -10.50 44.44 -4.00
C ALA A 19 -11.87 44.71 -3.34
N THR A 20 -12.93 44.38 -4.06
CA THR A 20 -14.32 44.60 -3.69
C THR A 20 -14.98 43.28 -3.30
N ASP A 21 -15.64 43.26 -2.15
CA ASP A 21 -16.50 42.16 -1.72
C ASP A 21 -17.91 42.33 -2.29
N TYR A 22 -18.30 41.42 -3.18
CA TYR A 22 -19.66 41.26 -3.67
C TYR A 22 -20.36 40.13 -2.92
N TYR A 23 -21.68 40.25 -2.76
CA TYR A 23 -22.51 39.33 -2.00
C TYR A 23 -23.72 38.90 -2.83
N VAL A 24 -24.01 37.60 -2.83
CA VAL A 24 -25.09 36.98 -3.62
C VAL A 24 -26.01 36.19 -2.68
N SER A 25 -27.32 36.34 -2.79
CA SER A 25 -28.31 35.67 -1.93
C SER A 25 -29.62 35.45 -2.66
N LEU A 26 -30.28 34.30 -2.47
CA LEU A 26 -31.60 34.02 -3.06
C LEU A 26 -32.71 34.99 -2.61
N SER A 27 -32.51 35.77 -1.55
CA SER A 27 -33.39 36.88 -1.14
C SER A 27 -32.91 38.27 -1.58
N GLY A 28 -31.89 38.34 -2.45
CA GLY A 28 -31.33 39.56 -3.02
C GLY A 28 -32.10 40.07 -4.25
N SER A 29 -31.44 40.92 -5.04
CA SER A 29 -31.96 41.38 -6.33
C SER A 29 -30.83 41.80 -7.25
N ASP A 30 -30.91 41.45 -8.54
CA ASP A 30 -29.91 41.84 -9.54
C ASP A 30 -29.99 43.34 -9.95
N THR A 31 -30.84 44.13 -9.27
CA THR A 31 -30.85 45.60 -9.33
C THR A 31 -30.21 46.27 -8.09
N ASN A 32 -29.71 45.47 -7.15
CA ASN A 32 -29.00 45.96 -5.96
C ASN A 32 -27.55 46.39 -6.26
N SER A 33 -26.84 46.85 -5.23
CA SER A 33 -25.42 47.25 -5.30
C SER A 33 -24.42 46.10 -5.11
N GLY A 34 -24.89 44.87 -4.86
CA GLY A 34 -24.03 43.71 -4.54
C GLY A 34 -23.38 43.75 -3.16
N THR A 35 -23.69 44.75 -2.32
CA THR A 35 -23.13 44.88 -0.97
C THR A 35 -23.79 43.93 0.03
N PHE A 36 -23.18 43.67 1.19
CA PHE A 36 -23.73 42.73 2.20
C PHE A 36 -25.17 43.05 2.64
N SER A 37 -25.55 44.33 2.67
CA SER A 37 -26.92 44.79 3.00
C SER A 37 -27.86 44.89 1.78
N GLN A 38 -27.33 44.75 0.56
CA GLN A 38 -28.05 44.75 -0.70
C GLN A 38 -27.41 43.74 -1.68
N PRO A 39 -27.50 42.43 -1.42
CA PRO A 39 -26.86 41.41 -2.25
C PRO A 39 -27.54 41.27 -3.61
N PHE A 40 -26.80 40.81 -4.62
CA PHE A 40 -27.37 40.33 -5.88
C PHE A 40 -28.20 39.06 -5.66
N ALA A 41 -29.06 38.72 -6.62
CA ALA A 41 -29.82 37.46 -6.60
C ALA A 41 -29.07 36.31 -7.29
N THR A 42 -28.30 36.61 -8.35
CA THR A 42 -27.55 35.63 -9.15
C THR A 42 -26.04 35.83 -9.07
N ILE A 43 -25.30 34.73 -9.20
CA ILE A 43 -23.84 34.72 -9.17
C ILE A 43 -23.29 35.33 -10.46
N GLN A 44 -23.95 35.13 -11.60
CA GLN A 44 -23.61 35.77 -12.88
C GLN A 44 -23.69 37.30 -12.80
N THR A 45 -24.62 37.88 -12.04
CA THR A 45 -24.70 39.34 -11.90
C THR A 45 -23.47 39.88 -11.16
N ALA A 46 -23.01 39.22 -10.10
CA ALA A 46 -21.72 39.54 -9.49
C ALA A 46 -20.56 39.39 -10.49
N ALA A 47 -20.50 38.25 -11.21
CA ALA A 47 -19.44 37.96 -12.18
C ALA A 47 -19.33 38.97 -13.34
N ASN A 48 -20.41 39.69 -13.67
CA ASN A 48 -20.37 40.76 -14.66
C ASN A 48 -19.60 41.99 -14.12
N GLU A 49 -19.86 42.38 -12.87
CA GLU A 49 -19.30 43.59 -12.25
C GLU A 49 -17.86 43.40 -11.78
N MET A 50 -17.48 42.21 -11.28
CA MET A 50 -16.17 41.92 -10.65
C MET A 50 -14.93 42.19 -11.50
N ASP A 51 -14.01 43.00 -10.98
CA ASP A 51 -12.68 43.29 -11.52
C ASP A 51 -11.56 42.46 -10.83
N PRO A 52 -10.31 42.46 -11.36
CA PRO A 52 -9.22 41.63 -10.83
C PRO A 52 -8.87 41.94 -9.37
N GLY A 53 -8.98 40.92 -8.51
CA GLY A 53 -8.83 41.01 -7.06
C GLY A 53 -10.15 40.83 -6.28
N ASP A 54 -11.30 41.02 -6.94
CA ASP A 54 -12.62 41.00 -6.29
C ASP A 54 -13.06 39.61 -5.84
N THR A 55 -13.93 39.57 -4.82
CA THR A 55 -14.42 38.34 -4.20
C THR A 55 -15.94 38.32 -4.11
N CYS A 56 -16.56 37.26 -4.61
CA CYS A 56 -18.00 37.00 -4.55
C CYS A 56 -18.28 35.99 -3.44
N HIS A 57 -18.93 36.45 -2.37
CA HIS A 57 -19.37 35.64 -1.24
C HIS A 57 -20.84 35.23 -1.44
N ILE A 58 -21.05 33.95 -1.70
CA ILE A 58 -22.36 33.39 -2.03
C ILE A 58 -23.02 32.87 -0.73
N ARG A 59 -24.23 33.32 -0.45
CA ARG A 59 -25.00 32.95 0.75
C ARG A 59 -25.72 31.62 0.55
N ALA A 60 -26.10 30.97 1.65
CA ALA A 60 -26.74 29.65 1.66
C ALA A 60 -27.93 29.54 0.68
N GLY A 61 -27.96 28.47 -0.12
CA GLY A 61 -29.05 28.23 -1.07
C GLY A 61 -28.69 27.34 -2.27
N THR A 62 -29.68 27.05 -3.10
CA THR A 62 -29.55 26.28 -4.34
C THR A 62 -29.72 27.16 -5.58
N TYR A 63 -28.60 27.51 -6.21
CA TYR A 63 -28.51 28.34 -7.40
C TYR A 63 -28.64 27.48 -8.67
N ARG A 64 -29.42 27.97 -9.64
CA ARG A 64 -29.77 27.23 -10.88
C ARG A 64 -29.30 28.00 -12.12
N GLU A 65 -28.01 28.25 -12.17
CA GLU A 65 -27.35 29.04 -13.21
C GLU A 65 -26.04 28.38 -13.69
N THR A 66 -25.54 28.81 -14.85
CA THR A 66 -24.17 28.53 -15.31
C THR A 66 -23.43 29.86 -15.28
N VAL A 67 -22.48 30.00 -14.36
CA VAL A 67 -21.68 31.20 -14.19
C VAL A 67 -20.58 31.21 -15.26
N ILE A 68 -20.43 32.35 -15.91
CA ILE A 68 -19.37 32.65 -16.88
C ILE A 68 -18.54 33.78 -16.25
N PRO A 69 -17.41 33.47 -15.58
CA PRO A 69 -16.51 34.49 -15.03
C PRO A 69 -15.99 35.46 -16.10
N PRO A 70 -15.50 36.65 -15.71
CA PRO A 70 -14.97 37.61 -16.67
C PRO A 70 -13.51 37.28 -17.02
N SER A 71 -13.19 37.22 -18.31
CA SER A 71 -11.83 36.99 -18.86
C SER A 71 -10.93 38.24 -18.73
N ARG A 72 -10.81 38.76 -17.50
CA ARG A 72 -10.05 40.00 -17.19
C ARG A 72 -9.14 39.89 -15.97
N ALA A 73 -9.29 38.83 -15.16
CA ALA A 73 -8.26 38.41 -14.22
C ALA A 73 -6.95 38.12 -14.98
N THR A 74 -5.83 38.68 -14.51
CA THR A 74 -4.60 38.82 -15.31
C THR A 74 -3.31 38.61 -14.51
N SER A 75 -3.40 38.29 -13.22
CA SER A 75 -2.24 37.85 -12.42
C SER A 75 -2.68 37.12 -11.15
N ALA A 76 -1.84 36.21 -10.65
CA ALA A 76 -2.04 35.53 -9.38
C ALA A 76 -2.02 36.47 -8.14
N ALA A 77 -1.63 37.74 -8.30
CA ALA A 77 -1.73 38.75 -7.24
C ALA A 77 -3.13 39.40 -7.16
N LEU A 78 -3.92 39.31 -8.24
CA LEU A 78 -5.27 39.88 -8.37
C LEU A 78 -6.21 38.89 -9.11
N PRO A 79 -6.42 37.68 -8.57
CA PRO A 79 -7.37 36.71 -9.10
C PRO A 79 -8.82 37.15 -8.81
N ILE A 80 -9.79 36.50 -9.45
CA ILE A 80 -11.24 36.73 -9.22
C ILE A 80 -11.82 35.51 -8.50
N ARG A 81 -12.43 35.74 -7.33
CA ARG A 81 -12.82 34.67 -6.38
C ARG A 81 -14.32 34.46 -6.31
N TYR A 82 -14.76 33.21 -6.32
CA TYR A 82 -16.13 32.79 -6.03
C TYR A 82 -16.12 31.82 -4.86
N GLN A 83 -16.71 32.18 -3.73
CA GLN A 83 -16.68 31.36 -2.53
C GLN A 83 -18.00 31.31 -1.77
N ALA A 84 -18.23 30.22 -1.04
CA ALA A 84 -19.31 30.18 -0.05
C ALA A 84 -19.05 31.20 1.08
N TYR A 85 -20.11 31.81 1.60
CA TYR A 85 -20.02 32.62 2.81
C TYR A 85 -19.68 31.73 4.02
N PRO A 86 -18.84 32.18 4.98
CA PRO A 86 -18.32 31.29 6.02
C PRO A 86 -19.40 30.56 6.83
N ASN A 87 -19.31 29.22 6.87
CA ASN A 87 -20.26 28.30 7.51
C ASN A 87 -21.66 28.22 6.85
N GLU A 88 -21.81 28.63 5.60
CA GLU A 88 -23.06 28.51 4.84
C GLU A 88 -22.92 27.55 3.65
N THR A 89 -23.80 26.54 3.56
CA THR A 89 -23.79 25.59 2.44
C THR A 89 -24.37 26.20 1.17
N VAL A 90 -23.54 26.30 0.12
CA VAL A 90 -23.94 26.77 -1.21
C VAL A 90 -23.96 25.61 -2.19
N THR A 91 -25.09 25.42 -2.87
CA THR A 91 -25.24 24.46 -3.96
C THR A 91 -25.47 25.19 -5.28
N ILE A 92 -24.66 24.94 -6.30
CA ILE A 92 -24.96 25.31 -7.70
C ILE A 92 -25.36 24.03 -8.43
N THR A 93 -26.50 24.04 -9.13
CA THR A 93 -27.04 22.80 -9.73
C THR A 93 -27.46 22.92 -11.19
N GLY A 94 -27.16 21.84 -11.92
CA GLY A 94 -27.60 21.62 -13.30
C GLY A 94 -29.05 21.16 -13.43
N LEU A 95 -29.75 20.99 -12.29
CA LEU A 95 -31.13 20.53 -12.20
C LEU A 95 -32.16 21.68 -12.28
N ASP A 96 -33.27 21.43 -12.96
CA ASP A 96 -34.50 22.23 -12.90
C ASP A 96 -35.69 21.40 -12.39
N PRO A 97 -36.58 21.97 -11.56
CA PRO A 97 -37.82 21.31 -11.15
C PRO A 97 -38.76 21.00 -12.32
N VAL A 98 -39.29 19.78 -12.35
CA VAL A 98 -40.20 19.28 -13.40
C VAL A 98 -41.57 18.97 -12.81
N SER A 99 -42.63 19.52 -13.42
CA SER A 99 -44.00 19.46 -12.90
C SER A 99 -45.04 19.41 -14.03
N GLY A 100 -46.33 19.29 -13.67
CA GLY A 100 -47.41 19.10 -14.63
C GLY A 100 -47.52 17.66 -15.13
N TRP A 101 -47.25 16.70 -14.25
CA TRP A 101 -47.27 15.27 -14.57
C TRP A 101 -48.70 14.78 -14.80
N THR A 102 -48.89 14.07 -15.90
CA THR A 102 -50.15 13.45 -16.30
C THR A 102 -49.99 11.94 -16.34
N HIS A 103 -51.02 11.20 -15.94
CA HIS A 103 -51.00 9.74 -16.05
C HIS A 103 -50.87 9.30 -17.52
N HIS A 104 -50.00 8.32 -17.79
CA HIS A 104 -49.80 7.78 -19.13
C HIS A 104 -50.38 6.38 -19.29
N THR A 105 -49.90 5.41 -18.49
CA THR A 105 -50.38 4.01 -18.45
C THR A 105 -49.78 3.31 -17.23
N GLY A 106 -50.46 2.32 -16.65
CA GLY A 106 -49.95 1.60 -15.48
C GLY A 106 -49.60 2.55 -14.33
N SER A 107 -48.34 2.52 -13.89
CA SER A 107 -47.76 3.46 -12.91
C SER A 107 -46.93 4.59 -13.56
N ILE A 108 -46.87 4.64 -14.89
CA ILE A 108 -46.06 5.59 -15.65
C ILE A 108 -46.83 6.91 -15.80
N TYR A 109 -46.15 7.99 -15.46
CA TYR A 109 -46.58 9.37 -15.67
C TYR A 109 -45.70 10.05 -16.73
N ARG A 110 -46.20 11.14 -17.31
CA ARG A 110 -45.45 11.96 -18.26
C ARG A 110 -45.74 13.45 -18.18
N CYS A 111 -44.77 14.27 -18.58
CA CYS A 111 -44.89 15.71 -18.75
C CYS A 111 -44.10 16.16 -20.00
N ALA A 112 -44.27 17.43 -20.40
CA ALA A 112 -43.32 18.05 -21.32
C ALA A 112 -42.03 18.42 -20.56
N ALA A 113 -40.88 18.39 -21.22
CA ALA A 113 -39.62 18.92 -20.71
C ALA A 113 -39.14 20.09 -21.60
N PRO A 114 -38.57 21.17 -21.03
CA PRO A 114 -38.18 22.36 -21.81
C PRO A 114 -36.83 22.21 -22.54
N ALA A 115 -36.06 21.17 -22.23
CA ALA A 115 -34.76 20.85 -22.79
C ALA A 115 -34.49 19.34 -22.67
N PRO A 116 -33.53 18.77 -23.44
CA PRO A 116 -33.16 17.37 -23.32
C PRO A 116 -32.73 17.00 -21.90
N VAL A 117 -33.33 15.93 -21.36
CA VAL A 117 -33.05 15.42 -20.01
C VAL A 117 -31.92 14.41 -20.08
N SER A 118 -30.86 14.65 -19.31
CA SER A 118 -29.65 13.79 -19.29
C SER A 118 -29.51 12.96 -18.01
N GLN A 119 -30.13 13.39 -16.92
CA GLN A 119 -30.33 12.67 -15.66
C GLN A 119 -31.64 13.16 -15.04
N LEU A 120 -32.30 12.32 -14.24
CA LEU A 120 -33.52 12.67 -13.51
C LEU A 120 -33.36 12.29 -12.04
N PHE A 121 -33.83 13.15 -11.14
CA PHE A 121 -33.78 12.97 -9.70
C PHE A 121 -35.17 13.07 -9.10
N VAL A 122 -35.47 12.21 -8.12
CA VAL A 122 -36.71 12.22 -7.33
C VAL A 122 -36.33 12.25 -5.85
N ASN A 123 -36.70 13.33 -5.15
CA ASN A 123 -36.31 13.57 -3.74
C ASN A 123 -34.79 13.38 -3.50
N ASN A 124 -33.96 13.98 -4.36
CA ASN A 124 -32.50 13.84 -4.46
C ASN A 124 -31.95 12.43 -4.81
N GLN A 125 -32.78 11.40 -4.95
CA GLN A 125 -32.33 10.09 -5.46
C GLN A 125 -32.21 10.14 -6.99
N LEU A 126 -31.08 9.70 -7.55
CA LEU A 126 -30.89 9.49 -8.99
C LEU A 126 -31.83 8.37 -9.50
N MET A 127 -32.53 8.64 -10.59
CA MET A 127 -33.37 7.67 -11.32
C MET A 127 -32.62 7.09 -12.52
N LEU A 128 -32.90 5.82 -12.85
CA LEU A 128 -32.23 5.05 -13.90
C LEU A 128 -32.86 5.34 -15.28
N GLU A 129 -32.08 5.53 -16.34
CA GLU A 129 -32.65 5.52 -17.70
C GLU A 129 -33.17 4.11 -18.00
N ALA A 130 -34.42 4.01 -18.44
CA ALA A 130 -35.16 2.77 -18.61
C ALA A 130 -34.41 1.75 -19.46
N ARG A 131 -34.17 0.55 -18.91
CA ARG A 131 -33.27 -0.44 -19.52
C ARG A 131 -33.68 -1.88 -19.28
N TRP A 132 -33.40 -2.74 -20.26
CA TRP A 132 -33.50 -4.18 -20.11
C TRP A 132 -32.12 -4.86 -20.15
N PRO A 133 -31.78 -5.74 -19.18
CA PRO A 133 -32.54 -6.02 -17.96
C PRO A 133 -32.56 -4.85 -16.98
N ASN A 134 -33.64 -4.77 -16.22
CA ASN A 134 -33.84 -3.78 -15.16
C ASN A 134 -32.75 -3.95 -14.10
N SER A 135 -32.18 -2.85 -13.61
CA SER A 135 -31.07 -2.86 -12.65
C SER A 135 -31.41 -2.09 -11.38
N GLY A 136 -30.74 -2.43 -10.28
CA GLY A 136 -30.73 -1.59 -9.09
C GLY A 136 -29.89 -0.31 -9.28
N ILE A 137 -29.95 0.59 -8.29
CA ILE A 137 -29.21 1.86 -8.25
C ILE A 137 -27.71 1.72 -7.94
N ASN A 138 -27.19 0.50 -7.73
CA ASN A 138 -25.75 0.27 -7.66
C ASN A 138 -25.21 0.16 -9.09
N HIS A 139 -24.63 1.25 -9.60
CA HIS A 139 -24.09 1.32 -10.96
C HIS A 139 -22.74 0.59 -11.13
N LEU A 140 -22.10 0.16 -10.05
CA LEU A 140 -20.90 -0.69 -10.06
C LEU A 140 -21.24 -2.20 -10.02
N ALA A 141 -22.50 -2.57 -9.76
CA ALA A 141 -22.99 -3.94 -9.86
C ALA A 141 -24.30 -4.04 -10.69
N PRO A 142 -24.28 -3.64 -11.98
CA PRO A 142 -25.46 -3.57 -12.82
C PRO A 142 -25.99 -4.94 -13.24
N THR A 143 -27.31 -5.10 -13.28
CA THR A 143 -27.95 -6.36 -13.72
C THR A 143 -28.01 -6.42 -15.25
N ASN A 144 -26.96 -6.98 -15.87
CA ASN A 144 -26.83 -7.10 -17.33
C ASN A 144 -27.38 -8.44 -17.87
N ALA A 145 -27.70 -8.47 -19.16
CA ALA A 145 -27.83 -9.71 -19.94
C ALA A 145 -26.45 -10.15 -20.44
N ALA A 146 -26.33 -11.36 -20.98
CA ALA A 146 -25.09 -11.91 -21.53
C ALA A 146 -25.34 -12.52 -22.92
N ILE A 147 -24.40 -12.38 -23.84
CA ILE A 147 -24.53 -12.96 -25.19
C ILE A 147 -24.42 -14.50 -25.10
N GLU A 148 -25.47 -15.23 -25.52
CA GLU A 148 -25.42 -16.71 -25.56
C GLU A 148 -24.60 -17.24 -26.75
N THR A 149 -24.67 -16.58 -27.91
CA THR A 149 -23.90 -16.97 -29.10
C THR A 149 -23.73 -15.80 -30.07
N ALA A 150 -22.48 -15.45 -30.36
CA ALA A 150 -22.10 -14.60 -31.47
C ALA A 150 -22.29 -15.34 -32.81
N THR A 151 -23.25 -14.93 -33.66
CA THR A 151 -23.66 -15.70 -34.86
C THR A 151 -23.04 -15.18 -36.15
N SER A 152 -22.84 -13.86 -36.28
CA SER A 152 -22.20 -13.24 -37.44
C SER A 152 -21.56 -11.93 -37.01
N ILE A 153 -20.25 -11.96 -36.74
CA ILE A 153 -19.51 -10.79 -36.27
C ILE A 153 -18.63 -10.23 -37.39
N VAL A 154 -18.76 -8.93 -37.63
CA VAL A 154 -18.03 -8.19 -38.66
C VAL A 154 -17.38 -6.96 -38.01
N PRO A 155 -16.04 -6.89 -37.91
CA PRO A 155 -15.34 -5.74 -37.34
C PRO A 155 -15.71 -4.44 -38.07
N GLY A 156 -16.16 -3.42 -37.34
CA GLY A 156 -16.64 -2.14 -37.88
C GLY A 156 -17.87 -2.23 -38.78
N GLY A 157 -18.59 -3.36 -38.78
CA GLY A 157 -19.70 -3.65 -39.69
C GLY A 157 -20.98 -4.10 -39.00
N VAL A 158 -22.00 -4.41 -39.80
CA VAL A 158 -23.25 -4.98 -39.27
C VAL A 158 -22.97 -6.38 -38.72
N SER A 159 -23.34 -6.61 -37.47
CA SER A 159 -23.11 -7.86 -36.74
C SER A 159 -24.39 -8.35 -36.07
N THR A 160 -24.43 -9.64 -35.75
CA THR A 160 -25.58 -10.32 -35.14
C THR A 160 -25.11 -11.29 -34.04
N PHE A 161 -25.84 -11.30 -32.92
CA PHE A 161 -25.75 -12.35 -31.90
C PHE A 161 -27.16 -12.83 -31.51
N SER A 162 -27.22 -13.92 -30.74
CA SER A 162 -28.45 -14.41 -30.11
C SER A 162 -28.37 -14.51 -28.59
N ASP A 163 -29.52 -14.29 -27.95
CA ASP A 163 -29.83 -14.54 -26.53
C ASP A 163 -31.29 -15.01 -26.45
N SER A 164 -31.53 -16.20 -25.89
CA SER A 164 -32.84 -16.83 -25.80
C SER A 164 -33.87 -16.01 -25.02
N ALA A 165 -33.45 -15.18 -24.05
CA ALA A 165 -34.35 -14.33 -23.26
C ALA A 165 -35.05 -13.26 -24.13
N LEU A 166 -34.42 -12.82 -25.22
CA LEU A 166 -35.00 -11.90 -26.19
C LEU A 166 -36.29 -12.43 -26.84
N SER A 167 -36.47 -13.75 -26.89
CA SER A 167 -37.68 -14.42 -27.39
C SER A 167 -38.96 -14.07 -26.62
N ALA A 168 -38.84 -13.48 -25.42
CA ALA A 168 -39.97 -12.95 -24.67
C ALA A 168 -40.59 -11.70 -25.32
N PHE A 169 -39.83 -10.99 -26.16
CA PHE A 169 -40.24 -9.78 -26.86
C PHE A 169 -40.68 -10.08 -28.30
N ALA A 170 -41.62 -9.27 -28.81
CA ALA A 170 -42.03 -9.38 -30.21
C ALA A 170 -40.92 -8.92 -31.18
N ASN A 171 -40.90 -9.47 -32.40
CA ASN A 171 -40.06 -8.96 -33.49
C ASN A 171 -40.33 -7.45 -33.68
N GLY A 172 -39.29 -6.65 -33.87
CA GLY A 172 -39.42 -5.19 -33.93
C GLY A 172 -39.46 -4.47 -32.56
N HIS A 173 -39.43 -5.19 -31.44
CA HIS A 173 -39.45 -4.56 -30.11
C HIS A 173 -38.21 -3.68 -29.89
N TRP A 174 -37.00 -4.18 -30.14
CA TRP A 174 -35.76 -3.42 -29.86
C TRP A 174 -35.23 -2.60 -31.04
N ASN A 175 -35.88 -2.60 -32.21
CA ASN A 175 -35.43 -1.82 -33.38
C ASN A 175 -35.37 -0.31 -33.06
N GLY A 176 -34.21 0.30 -33.28
CA GLY A 176 -33.96 1.72 -32.97
C GLY A 176 -33.61 2.01 -31.50
N ALA A 177 -33.66 1.02 -30.61
CA ALA A 177 -33.11 1.13 -29.26
C ALA A 177 -31.57 1.15 -29.30
N ARG A 178 -30.95 1.52 -28.19
CA ARG A 178 -29.50 1.46 -27.99
C ARG A 178 -29.11 0.22 -27.19
N MET A 179 -27.85 -0.18 -27.35
CA MET A 179 -27.22 -1.27 -26.62
C MET A 179 -25.87 -0.81 -26.10
N TRP A 180 -25.63 -0.97 -24.81
CA TRP A 180 -24.31 -0.90 -24.17
C TRP A 180 -23.81 -2.33 -24.03
N TYR A 181 -22.53 -2.57 -24.30
CA TYR A 181 -21.91 -3.89 -24.19
C TYR A 181 -20.40 -3.80 -23.92
N VAL A 182 -19.82 -4.85 -23.35
CA VAL A 182 -18.38 -4.98 -23.06
C VAL A 182 -17.83 -6.16 -23.90
N PRO A 183 -17.13 -5.91 -25.02
CA PRO A 183 -16.85 -6.97 -26.00
C PRO A 183 -15.49 -7.69 -25.84
N GLY A 184 -15.49 -9.01 -26.02
CA GLY A 184 -14.30 -9.83 -26.29
C GLY A 184 -13.31 -9.94 -25.13
N SER A 185 -12.19 -9.21 -25.19
CA SER A 185 -11.22 -9.12 -24.07
C SER A 185 -11.63 -8.10 -22.98
N GLU A 186 -12.87 -7.60 -23.03
CA GLU A 186 -13.60 -6.88 -21.99
C GLU A 186 -12.97 -5.63 -21.35
N TRP A 187 -11.91 -5.07 -21.94
CA TRP A 187 -11.17 -3.96 -21.33
C TRP A 187 -11.80 -2.56 -21.44
N THR A 188 -12.93 -2.42 -22.12
CA THR A 188 -13.79 -1.22 -22.10
C THR A 188 -15.17 -1.56 -22.65
N SER A 189 -16.20 -0.85 -22.18
CA SER A 189 -17.51 -0.84 -22.80
C SER A 189 -17.55 -0.02 -24.10
N THR A 190 -18.61 -0.21 -24.87
CA THR A 190 -19.02 0.66 -25.98
C THR A 190 -20.54 0.61 -26.17
N SER A 191 -21.13 1.65 -26.78
CA SER A 191 -22.56 1.72 -27.12
C SER A 191 -22.81 1.70 -28.63
N THR A 192 -23.98 1.21 -29.05
CA THR A 192 -24.43 1.17 -30.44
C THR A 192 -25.95 1.18 -30.60
N LEU A 193 -26.45 1.24 -31.83
CA LEU A 193 -27.87 1.12 -32.20
C LEU A 193 -28.23 -0.30 -32.64
N ILE A 194 -29.42 -0.75 -32.25
CA ILE A 194 -30.06 -1.97 -32.75
C ILE A 194 -30.73 -1.68 -34.09
N ASN A 195 -30.24 -2.34 -35.14
CA ASN A 195 -30.75 -2.26 -36.50
C ASN A 195 -32.02 -3.13 -36.67
N ASP A 196 -32.02 -4.35 -36.14
CA ASP A 196 -33.19 -5.25 -36.12
C ASP A 196 -33.21 -6.19 -34.90
N HIS A 197 -34.42 -6.56 -34.48
CA HIS A 197 -34.72 -7.57 -33.46
C HIS A 197 -35.73 -8.59 -34.02
N THR A 198 -35.29 -9.83 -34.21
CA THR A 198 -36.11 -10.91 -34.77
C THR A 198 -35.88 -12.20 -33.97
N GLY A 199 -36.94 -12.70 -33.31
CA GLY A 199 -36.90 -13.89 -32.47
C GLY A 199 -35.96 -13.72 -31.28
N ASN A 200 -34.88 -14.50 -31.23
CA ASN A 200 -33.86 -14.44 -30.20
C ASN A 200 -32.58 -13.68 -30.64
N GLN A 201 -32.63 -12.94 -31.75
CA GLN A 201 -31.44 -12.29 -32.33
C GLN A 201 -31.55 -10.77 -32.38
N LEU A 202 -30.44 -10.11 -32.07
CA LEU A 202 -30.20 -8.69 -32.30
C LEU A 202 -29.18 -8.50 -33.41
N THR A 203 -29.53 -7.69 -34.39
CA THR A 203 -28.61 -7.20 -35.43
C THR A 203 -28.31 -5.73 -35.16
N PHE A 204 -27.03 -5.38 -35.10
CA PHE A 204 -26.52 -4.09 -34.64
C PHE A 204 -25.31 -3.64 -35.48
N THR A 205 -24.81 -2.45 -35.24
CA THR A 205 -23.57 -1.97 -35.86
C THR A 205 -22.42 -2.16 -34.89
N ASN A 206 -21.50 -3.08 -35.16
CA ASN A 206 -20.34 -3.31 -34.31
C ASN A 206 -19.38 -2.12 -34.42
N THR A 207 -19.13 -1.44 -33.30
CA THR A 207 -18.28 -0.24 -33.20
C THR A 207 -16.79 -0.59 -33.11
N SER A 208 -16.46 -1.86 -32.90
CA SER A 208 -15.09 -2.36 -32.75
C SER A 208 -14.47 -2.82 -34.07
N THR A 209 -13.26 -2.35 -34.33
CA THR A 209 -12.38 -2.83 -35.41
C THR A 209 -11.22 -3.71 -34.93
N SER A 210 -11.06 -3.91 -33.61
CA SER A 210 -9.97 -4.74 -33.05
C SER A 210 -10.39 -6.20 -32.94
N SER A 211 -9.50 -7.13 -33.28
CA SER A 211 -9.75 -8.57 -33.13
C SER A 211 -9.91 -9.01 -31.67
N SER A 212 -9.31 -8.31 -30.70
CA SER A 212 -9.47 -8.54 -29.25
C SER A 212 -10.73 -7.92 -28.65
N MET A 213 -11.63 -7.40 -29.48
CA MET A 213 -12.84 -6.70 -29.05
C MET A 213 -14.00 -7.03 -29.97
N GLN A 214 -14.07 -8.27 -30.44
CA GLN A 214 -15.24 -8.74 -31.20
C GLN A 214 -16.22 -9.35 -30.19
N PRO A 215 -17.54 -9.11 -30.33
CA PRO A 215 -18.50 -9.71 -29.42
C PRO A 215 -18.45 -11.24 -29.44
N GLU A 216 -18.25 -11.85 -28.28
CA GLU A 216 -18.15 -13.29 -28.08
C GLU A 216 -19.33 -13.80 -27.21
N ALA A 217 -19.21 -14.99 -26.61
CA ALA A 217 -20.28 -15.58 -25.79
C ALA A 217 -19.89 -15.49 -24.31
N GLY A 218 -20.76 -14.85 -23.51
CA GLY A 218 -20.47 -14.40 -22.15
C GLY A 218 -20.57 -12.88 -22.01
N ASP A 219 -20.12 -12.13 -23.02
CA ASP A 219 -20.06 -10.67 -23.08
C ASP A 219 -21.32 -9.99 -22.49
N PRO A 220 -21.19 -9.14 -21.44
CA PRO A 220 -22.31 -8.51 -20.79
C PRO A 220 -22.85 -7.32 -21.61
N TYR A 221 -24.18 -7.20 -21.66
CA TYR A 221 -24.87 -6.13 -22.38
C TYR A 221 -26.18 -5.68 -21.70
N PHE A 222 -26.67 -4.49 -22.05
CA PHE A 222 -28.03 -4.06 -21.75
C PHE A 222 -28.58 -3.13 -22.84
N LEU A 223 -29.91 -3.08 -22.95
CA LEU A 223 -30.67 -2.31 -23.95
C LEU A 223 -31.33 -1.10 -23.28
N TYR A 224 -31.28 0.07 -23.92
CA TYR A 224 -31.78 1.34 -23.37
C TYR A 224 -32.28 2.28 -24.48
N GLY A 225 -32.66 3.52 -24.15
CA GLY A 225 -33.08 4.52 -25.14
C GLY A 225 -34.42 4.20 -25.81
N SER A 226 -35.34 3.54 -25.10
CA SER A 226 -36.66 3.14 -25.61
C SER A 226 -37.73 3.21 -24.52
N LEU A 227 -38.83 3.92 -24.77
CA LEU A 227 -40.01 3.93 -23.87
C LEU A 227 -40.56 2.52 -23.59
N LYS A 228 -40.28 1.53 -24.44
CA LYS A 228 -40.73 0.14 -24.25
C LYS A 228 -39.97 -0.58 -23.11
N ALA A 229 -38.82 -0.06 -22.69
CA ALA A 229 -38.04 -0.57 -21.56
C ALA A 229 -38.48 -0.02 -20.21
N LEU A 230 -39.38 0.98 -20.17
CA LEU A 230 -39.84 1.60 -18.93
C LEU A 230 -40.91 0.70 -18.28
N ASP A 231 -40.48 -0.27 -17.47
CA ASP A 231 -41.37 -1.24 -16.81
C ASP A 231 -41.11 -1.49 -15.32
N ALA A 232 -40.09 -0.86 -14.72
CA ALA A 232 -39.81 -0.89 -13.29
C ALA A 232 -39.98 0.46 -12.57
N PRO A 233 -40.23 0.46 -11.24
CA PRO A 233 -40.09 1.66 -10.41
C PRO A 233 -38.65 2.18 -10.42
N THR A 234 -38.50 3.50 -10.28
CA THR A 234 -37.24 4.27 -10.32
C THR A 234 -36.64 4.50 -11.72
N GLU A 235 -37.35 4.07 -12.77
CA GLU A 235 -36.95 4.29 -14.16
C GLU A 235 -37.58 5.53 -14.81
N TRP A 236 -36.90 6.11 -15.79
CA TRP A 236 -37.39 7.19 -16.65
C TRP A 236 -36.96 7.04 -18.11
N PHE A 237 -37.69 7.68 -19.01
CA PHE A 237 -37.32 7.79 -20.43
C PHE A 237 -37.68 9.19 -20.96
N TYR A 238 -36.81 9.78 -21.78
CA TYR A 238 -37.06 11.05 -22.44
C TYR A 238 -37.14 10.87 -23.97
N ASP A 239 -38.32 11.18 -24.51
CA ASP A 239 -38.58 11.23 -25.95
C ASP A 239 -38.16 12.58 -26.50
N ASP A 240 -36.93 12.66 -27.01
CA ASP A 240 -36.36 13.88 -27.60
C ASP A 240 -37.14 14.38 -28.83
N ALA A 241 -37.71 13.45 -29.62
CA ALA A 241 -38.50 13.81 -30.79
C ALA A 241 -39.88 14.41 -30.41
N ALA A 242 -40.42 14.04 -29.24
CA ALA A 242 -41.68 14.57 -28.70
C ALA A 242 -41.51 15.60 -27.58
N GLY A 243 -40.28 15.93 -27.16
CA GLY A 243 -40.01 16.79 -26.00
C GLY A 243 -40.68 16.32 -24.69
N THR A 244 -40.89 15.00 -24.55
CA THR A 244 -41.75 14.41 -23.51
C THR A 244 -40.95 13.51 -22.58
N LEU A 245 -41.00 13.79 -21.27
CA LEU A 245 -40.40 12.97 -20.23
C LEU A 245 -41.44 12.01 -19.65
N TYR A 246 -41.04 10.75 -19.44
CA TYR A 246 -41.81 9.67 -18.84
C TYR A 246 -41.08 9.16 -17.59
N LEU A 247 -41.82 8.83 -16.53
CA LEU A 247 -41.29 8.41 -15.23
C LEU A 247 -42.21 7.37 -14.58
N TRP A 248 -41.62 6.30 -14.03
CA TRP A 248 -42.25 5.46 -13.01
C TRP A 248 -41.57 5.75 -11.67
N ALA A 249 -42.16 6.67 -10.90
CA ALA A 249 -41.57 7.12 -9.63
C ALA A 249 -41.46 5.99 -8.59
N PRO A 250 -40.55 6.10 -7.59
CA PRO A 250 -40.42 5.12 -6.51
C PRO A 250 -41.78 4.77 -5.88
N GLY A 251 -42.07 3.47 -5.75
CA GLY A 251 -43.34 2.98 -5.21
C GLY A 251 -44.58 3.19 -6.10
N GLY A 252 -44.45 3.72 -7.31
CA GLY A 252 -45.58 4.05 -8.19
C GLY A 252 -46.39 5.28 -7.74
N ILE A 253 -45.77 6.17 -6.97
CA ILE A 253 -46.40 7.38 -6.42
C ILE A 253 -46.61 8.43 -7.51
N ASP A 254 -47.69 9.23 -7.42
CA ASP A 254 -47.95 10.34 -8.34
C ASP A 254 -46.83 11.39 -8.25
N PRO A 255 -46.06 11.66 -9.33
CA PRO A 255 -44.90 12.56 -9.25
C PRO A 255 -45.25 14.01 -8.92
N ASN A 256 -46.51 14.45 -9.05
CA ASN A 256 -46.94 15.77 -8.58
C ASN A 256 -46.92 15.90 -7.04
N THR A 257 -46.69 14.81 -6.31
CA THR A 257 -46.54 14.79 -4.83
C THR A 257 -45.08 14.72 -4.37
N LEU A 258 -44.12 14.72 -5.30
CA LEU A 258 -42.70 14.53 -5.07
C LEU A 258 -41.89 15.74 -5.58
N THR A 259 -40.67 15.91 -5.09
CA THR A 259 -39.70 16.82 -5.71
C THR A 259 -39.04 16.07 -6.86
N VAL A 260 -39.39 16.40 -8.10
CA VAL A 260 -38.76 15.84 -9.30
C VAL A 260 -37.94 16.93 -9.98
N GLU A 261 -36.66 16.69 -10.25
CA GLU A 261 -35.79 17.63 -10.95
C GLU A 261 -34.96 16.93 -12.05
N ALA A 262 -34.80 17.59 -13.19
CA ALA A 262 -34.12 17.05 -14.37
C ALA A 262 -32.84 17.85 -14.71
N ARG A 263 -31.78 17.15 -15.12
CA ARG A 263 -30.54 17.79 -15.57
C ARG A 263 -30.68 18.36 -16.97
N THR A 264 -30.95 19.68 -17.01
CA THR A 264 -31.08 20.51 -18.21
C THR A 264 -29.78 21.27 -18.54
N ARG A 265 -28.90 21.47 -17.55
CA ARG A 265 -27.59 22.14 -17.69
C ARG A 265 -26.45 21.19 -17.32
N ARG A 266 -25.32 21.34 -18.00
CA ARG A 266 -24.12 20.54 -17.70
C ARG A 266 -23.17 21.21 -16.70
N TYR A 267 -23.06 22.53 -16.70
CA TYR A 267 -21.99 23.25 -16.01
C TYR A 267 -22.50 24.26 -14.97
N ALA A 268 -21.80 24.34 -13.84
CA ALA A 268 -21.96 25.38 -12.82
C ALA A 268 -21.05 26.58 -13.11
N PHE A 269 -19.80 26.34 -13.54
CA PHE A 269 -18.92 27.37 -14.10
C PHE A 269 -18.42 26.99 -15.49
N ASP A 270 -18.42 27.97 -16.39
CA ASP A 270 -17.81 27.91 -17.71
C ASP A 270 -16.50 28.71 -17.71
N LEU A 271 -15.37 27.99 -17.68
CA LEU A 271 -14.02 28.53 -17.71
C LEU A 271 -13.38 28.42 -19.11
N LYS A 272 -14.17 28.37 -20.19
CA LYS A 272 -13.58 28.43 -21.55
C LYS A 272 -13.17 29.87 -21.90
N TRP A 273 -12.14 29.97 -22.73
CA TRP A 273 -11.63 31.20 -23.36
C TRP A 273 -11.04 32.21 -22.35
N ASP A 274 -9.73 32.11 -22.14
CA ASP A 274 -8.87 33.11 -21.51
C ASP A 274 -9.38 33.59 -20.12
N ARG A 275 -9.94 32.64 -19.35
CA ARG A 275 -10.42 32.83 -17.97
C ARG A 275 -9.35 32.40 -16.98
N ASP A 276 -8.20 33.04 -17.06
CA ASP A 276 -7.04 32.76 -16.20
C ASP A 276 -7.28 33.29 -14.78
N HIS A 277 -6.57 32.75 -13.79
CA HIS A 277 -6.59 33.25 -12.40
C HIS A 277 -8.00 33.40 -11.78
N ILE A 278 -8.89 32.46 -12.07
CA ILE A 278 -10.18 32.32 -11.38
C ILE A 278 -10.03 31.34 -10.21
N GLU A 279 -10.48 31.72 -9.02
CA GLU A 279 -10.49 30.88 -7.81
C GLU A 279 -11.93 30.54 -7.42
N ILE A 280 -12.23 29.27 -7.15
CA ILE A 280 -13.57 28.75 -6.82
C ILE A 280 -13.46 27.88 -5.57
N GLY A 281 -14.09 28.30 -4.47
CA GLY A 281 -13.86 27.75 -3.12
C GLY A 281 -15.13 27.40 -2.33
N GLY A 282 -15.18 26.25 -1.67
CA GLY A 282 -16.22 25.95 -0.66
C GLY A 282 -17.61 25.63 -1.23
N LEU A 283 -17.74 25.26 -2.51
CA LEU A 283 -19.03 25.12 -3.21
C LEU A 283 -19.43 23.67 -3.44
N THR A 284 -20.71 23.35 -3.23
CA THR A 284 -21.31 22.09 -3.73
C THR A 284 -21.81 22.28 -5.16
N LEU A 285 -21.36 21.45 -6.09
CA LEU A 285 -21.81 21.41 -7.48
C LEU A 285 -22.57 20.10 -7.69
N HIS A 286 -23.89 20.18 -7.87
CA HIS A 286 -24.77 19.00 -7.91
C HIS A 286 -25.43 18.81 -9.29
N ALA A 287 -25.25 17.64 -9.89
CA ALA A 287 -25.58 17.36 -11.29
C ALA A 287 -25.00 18.42 -12.26
N ALA A 288 -23.82 18.95 -11.91
CA ALA A 288 -23.12 20.00 -12.64
C ALA A 288 -21.61 19.85 -12.43
N SER A 289 -20.82 20.38 -13.35
CA SER A 289 -19.36 20.43 -13.23
C SER A 289 -18.79 21.77 -13.69
N ILE A 290 -17.46 21.88 -13.70
CA ILE A 290 -16.70 23.00 -14.27
C ILE A 290 -16.06 22.55 -15.58
N VAL A 291 -16.07 23.44 -16.60
CA VAL A 291 -15.41 23.19 -17.89
C VAL A 291 -14.33 24.21 -18.21
N ASN A 292 -13.09 23.75 -18.22
CA ASN A 292 -11.94 24.46 -18.79
C ASN A 292 -11.48 23.67 -20.03
N ALA A 293 -12.23 23.78 -21.12
CA ALA A 293 -11.96 23.08 -22.39
C ALA A 293 -11.07 23.89 -23.37
N SER A 294 -10.39 24.92 -22.87
CA SER A 294 -9.51 25.84 -23.58
C SER A 294 -8.14 25.93 -22.90
N THR A 295 -7.35 26.94 -23.25
CA THR A 295 -6.14 27.38 -22.56
C THR A 295 -6.51 28.44 -21.52
N SER A 296 -7.14 28.03 -20.43
CA SER A 296 -7.37 28.92 -19.29
C SER A 296 -6.56 28.43 -18.11
N ASP A 297 -5.68 29.29 -17.62
CA ASP A 297 -4.47 28.88 -16.93
C ASP A 297 -4.43 29.46 -15.50
N HIS A 298 -3.68 28.82 -14.61
CA HIS A 298 -3.50 29.26 -13.22
C HIS A 298 -4.82 29.45 -12.40
N CYS A 299 -5.88 28.72 -12.74
CA CYS A 299 -7.10 28.69 -11.94
C CYS A 299 -6.98 27.75 -10.74
N LEU A 300 -7.77 28.00 -9.71
CA LEU A 300 -7.85 27.22 -8.48
C LEU A 300 -9.28 26.76 -8.24
N ILE A 301 -9.46 25.47 -8.01
CA ILE A 301 -10.72 24.86 -7.57
C ILE A 301 -10.39 24.17 -6.24
N GLU A 302 -10.96 24.65 -5.13
CA GLU A 302 -10.60 24.17 -3.79
C GLU A 302 -11.81 23.95 -2.87
N ASN A 303 -11.72 22.97 -1.97
CA ASN A 303 -12.77 22.69 -0.98
C ASN A 303 -14.18 22.60 -1.61
N CYS A 304 -14.29 21.96 -2.79
CA CYS A 304 -15.52 21.89 -3.58
C CYS A 304 -16.03 20.45 -3.69
N ARG A 305 -17.35 20.29 -3.65
CA ARG A 305 -18.05 18.99 -3.65
C ARG A 305 -18.81 18.76 -4.94
N PHE A 306 -18.27 17.95 -5.84
CA PHE A 306 -18.81 17.63 -7.16
C PHE A 306 -19.61 16.33 -7.15
N MET A 307 -20.93 16.42 -7.03
CA MET A 307 -21.84 15.26 -6.99
C MET A 307 -22.55 15.09 -8.33
N TYR A 308 -22.46 13.91 -8.94
CA TYR A 308 -22.99 13.62 -10.28
C TYR A 308 -22.45 14.56 -11.38
N PRO A 309 -21.13 14.81 -11.45
CA PRO A 309 -20.58 15.83 -12.36
C PRO A 309 -20.80 15.49 -13.84
N THR A 310 -21.00 14.21 -14.18
CA THR A 310 -21.25 13.73 -15.55
C THR A 310 -22.55 12.88 -15.62
N PRO A 311 -23.31 12.92 -16.74
CA PRO A 311 -24.53 12.13 -16.95
C PRO A 311 -24.23 10.78 -17.62
N PHE A 312 -25.22 9.96 -17.96
CA PHE A 312 -25.01 8.79 -18.84
C PHE A 312 -24.82 9.24 -20.32
N TRP A 313 -24.06 8.48 -21.13
CA TRP A 313 -23.88 8.74 -22.58
C TRP A 313 -23.53 7.48 -23.38
N ASP A 314 -23.64 7.56 -24.71
CA ASP A 314 -23.22 6.47 -25.60
C ASP A 314 -21.69 6.30 -25.61
N THR A 315 -21.18 5.24 -24.97
CA THR A 315 -19.72 4.99 -24.92
C THR A 315 -19.15 4.67 -26.28
N LYS A 316 -17.86 4.97 -26.41
CA LYS A 316 -17.02 4.61 -27.55
C LYS A 316 -15.72 4.09 -26.97
N ILE A 317 -15.14 3.09 -27.62
CA ILE A 317 -13.91 2.39 -27.20
C ILE A 317 -12.75 3.36 -26.87
N TRP A 318 -12.65 4.48 -27.60
CA TRP A 318 -11.65 5.54 -27.37
C TRP A 318 -12.28 6.88 -26.95
N GLY A 319 -13.54 6.85 -26.52
CA GLY A 319 -14.26 8.00 -25.99
C GLY A 319 -13.87 8.26 -24.54
N VAL A 320 -13.82 9.55 -24.19
CA VAL A 320 -13.60 10.05 -22.84
C VAL A 320 -14.62 11.15 -22.63
N ASP A 321 -15.28 11.16 -21.48
CA ASP A 321 -15.99 12.33 -21.00
C ASP A 321 -15.81 12.44 -19.49
N GLY A 322 -15.72 13.67 -18.98
CA GLY A 322 -15.15 13.92 -17.66
C GLY A 322 -15.87 14.96 -16.82
N GLY A 323 -15.70 14.78 -15.52
CA GLY A 323 -16.23 15.65 -14.48
C GLY A 323 -15.49 16.97 -14.44
N VAL A 324 -14.52 17.11 -13.53
CA VAL A 324 -13.70 18.34 -13.42
C VAL A 324 -12.71 18.37 -14.57
N PHE A 325 -13.10 19.05 -15.67
CA PHE A 325 -12.38 18.95 -16.95
C PHE A 325 -11.44 20.14 -17.16
N ILE A 326 -10.14 19.88 -17.11
CA ILE A 326 -9.06 20.88 -17.24
C ILE A 326 -8.21 20.61 -18.49
N LYS A 327 -7.95 21.67 -19.26
CA LYS A 327 -7.10 21.62 -20.48
C LYS A 327 -6.05 22.73 -20.54
N GLY A 328 -6.26 23.85 -19.85
CA GLY A 328 -5.20 24.85 -19.66
C GLY A 328 -4.09 24.36 -18.75
N SER A 329 -3.12 25.22 -18.46
CA SER A 329 -1.89 24.89 -17.74
C SER A 329 -1.80 25.56 -16.36
N ASN A 330 -0.97 25.00 -15.47
CA ASN A 330 -0.71 25.50 -14.11
C ASN A 330 -1.97 25.62 -13.22
N ASN A 331 -3.07 24.96 -13.58
CA ASN A 331 -4.31 24.94 -12.80
C ASN A 331 -4.19 23.97 -11.62
N THR A 332 -4.86 24.27 -10.52
CA THR A 332 -4.90 23.42 -9.33
C THR A 332 -6.33 23.01 -8.99
N VAL A 333 -6.56 21.72 -8.78
CA VAL A 333 -7.76 21.18 -8.13
C VAL A 333 -7.30 20.59 -6.80
N ARG A 334 -7.79 21.08 -5.65
CA ARG A 334 -7.35 20.58 -4.35
C ARG A 334 -8.43 20.44 -3.30
N GLU A 335 -8.26 19.55 -2.33
CA GLU A 335 -9.18 19.41 -1.18
C GLU A 335 -10.65 19.23 -1.62
N CYS A 336 -10.85 18.62 -2.80
CA CYS A 336 -12.18 18.48 -3.43
C CYS A 336 -12.68 17.04 -3.30
N GLU A 337 -14.00 16.92 -3.09
CA GLU A 337 -14.72 15.65 -3.13
C GLU A 337 -15.42 15.53 -4.50
N VAL A 338 -15.20 14.44 -5.23
CA VAL A 338 -15.77 14.19 -6.56
C VAL A 338 -16.40 12.80 -6.59
N GLY A 339 -17.73 12.75 -6.68
CA GLY A 339 -18.52 11.54 -6.50
C GLY A 339 -19.55 11.29 -7.60
N TYR A 340 -19.85 10.02 -7.85
CA TYR A 340 -20.98 9.55 -8.68
C TYR A 340 -20.87 9.95 -10.16
N SER A 341 -19.70 9.74 -10.77
CA SER A 341 -19.42 10.09 -12.18
C SER A 341 -19.59 8.88 -13.10
N TRP A 342 -20.27 9.07 -14.24
CA TRP A 342 -20.39 8.03 -15.27
C TRP A 342 -19.09 7.79 -16.05
N GLY A 343 -18.18 8.77 -16.09
CA GLY A 343 -16.84 8.67 -16.66
C GLY A 343 -15.81 9.22 -15.68
N ASP A 344 -14.88 10.07 -16.15
CA ASP A 344 -13.83 10.59 -15.26
C ASP A 344 -14.42 11.40 -14.08
N GLY A 345 -13.81 11.28 -12.91
CA GLY A 345 -13.98 12.25 -11.83
C GLY A 345 -13.27 13.56 -12.17
N ILE A 346 -11.95 13.50 -12.37
CA ILE A 346 -11.08 14.64 -12.71
C ILE A 346 -10.27 14.32 -13.98
N THR A 347 -10.25 15.24 -14.96
CA THR A 347 -9.56 15.04 -16.24
C THR A 347 -8.56 16.18 -16.52
N PHE A 348 -7.27 15.86 -16.68
CA PHE A 348 -6.28 16.70 -17.33
C PHE A 348 -6.11 16.26 -18.78
N ASN A 349 -6.47 17.13 -19.72
CA ASN A 349 -6.58 16.80 -21.14
C ASN A 349 -5.27 17.07 -21.93
N TYR A 350 -5.12 16.39 -23.06
CA TYR A 350 -3.93 16.38 -23.93
C TYR A 350 -3.35 17.78 -24.19
N ASN A 351 -2.02 17.88 -24.05
CA ASN A 351 -1.20 19.09 -24.18
C ASN A 351 -1.35 20.13 -23.05
N SER A 352 -2.06 19.81 -21.96
CA SER A 352 -2.00 20.60 -20.74
C SER A 352 -0.62 20.46 -20.06
N ILE A 353 -0.21 21.47 -19.28
CA ILE A 353 1.13 21.53 -18.67
C ILE A 353 1.03 21.92 -17.20
N SER A 354 1.82 21.30 -16.32
CA SER A 354 2.01 21.69 -14.90
C SER A 354 0.75 21.81 -14.05
N ASN A 355 -0.38 21.21 -14.46
CA ASN A 355 -1.58 21.15 -13.59
C ASN A 355 -1.35 20.22 -12.38
N THR A 356 -1.98 20.58 -11.26
CA THR A 356 -1.91 19.86 -9.99
C THR A 356 -3.29 19.37 -9.57
N VAL A 357 -3.42 18.08 -9.22
CA VAL A 357 -4.58 17.52 -8.50
C VAL A 357 -4.08 16.96 -7.18
N GLU A 358 -4.56 17.54 -6.08
CA GLU A 358 -3.93 17.44 -4.77
C GLU A 358 -4.94 17.24 -3.65
N ASN A 359 -4.73 16.24 -2.78
CA ASN A 359 -5.55 16.09 -1.58
C ASN A 359 -7.05 15.92 -1.90
N CYS A 360 -7.41 15.38 -3.08
CA CYS A 360 -8.80 15.17 -3.49
C CYS A 360 -9.29 13.75 -3.17
N LEU A 361 -10.58 13.65 -2.82
CA LEU A 361 -11.30 12.40 -2.68
C LEU A 361 -12.13 12.16 -3.94
N VAL A 362 -11.88 11.08 -4.68
CA VAL A 362 -12.53 10.79 -5.96
C VAL A 362 -13.12 9.38 -5.94
N TYR A 363 -14.45 9.26 -6.01
CA TYR A 363 -15.10 7.97 -5.76
C TYR A 363 -16.37 7.75 -6.59
N ASP A 364 -16.81 6.49 -6.68
CA ASP A 364 -17.98 6.08 -7.48
C ASP A 364 -17.92 6.67 -8.91
N CYS A 365 -16.80 6.44 -9.59
CA CYS A 365 -16.47 7.03 -10.89
C CYS A 365 -16.37 5.97 -12.00
N ASN A 366 -16.49 6.41 -13.26
CA ASN A 366 -16.55 5.57 -14.45
C ASN A 366 -17.62 4.45 -14.34
N TRP A 367 -18.83 4.78 -13.86
CA TRP A 367 -19.99 3.88 -13.83
C TRP A 367 -20.41 3.32 -15.20
N ILE A 368 -19.79 3.77 -16.29
CA ILE A 368 -20.05 3.26 -17.64
C ILE A 368 -19.03 2.22 -18.13
N GLY A 369 -17.95 1.95 -17.37
CA GLY A 369 -16.90 0.99 -17.76
C GLY A 369 -16.10 1.40 -19.01
N GLY A 370 -15.96 2.71 -19.29
CA GLY A 370 -15.20 3.20 -20.44
C GLY A 370 -13.68 3.27 -20.19
N LEU A 371 -12.91 3.77 -21.16
CA LEU A 371 -11.47 4.16 -20.97
C LEU A 371 -11.30 5.47 -20.17
N SER A 372 -12.03 5.57 -19.06
CA SER A 372 -12.02 6.64 -18.06
C SER A 372 -11.55 6.10 -16.71
N GLY A 373 -11.39 6.95 -15.70
CA GLY A 373 -11.01 6.52 -14.35
C GLY A 373 -11.54 7.42 -13.23
N GLY A 374 -10.96 7.34 -12.03
CA GLY A 374 -11.17 8.37 -11.01
C GLY A 374 -10.47 9.66 -11.43
N ILE A 375 -9.16 9.58 -11.63
CA ILE A 375 -8.32 10.67 -12.16
C ILE A 375 -7.74 10.23 -13.52
N ARG A 376 -7.84 11.09 -14.53
CA ARG A 376 -7.27 10.87 -15.85
C ARG A 376 -6.36 12.04 -16.24
N ALA A 377 -5.17 11.76 -16.74
CA ALA A 377 -4.21 12.80 -17.11
C ALA A 377 -3.44 12.48 -18.40
N SER A 378 -3.14 13.54 -19.16
CA SER A 378 -2.29 13.50 -20.35
C SER A 378 -1.73 14.90 -20.65
N GLY A 379 -0.41 15.02 -20.85
CA GLY A 379 0.28 16.30 -20.84
C GLY A 379 1.67 16.20 -20.19
N THR A 380 2.23 17.32 -19.73
CA THR A 380 3.62 17.36 -19.22
C THR A 380 3.73 18.06 -17.87
N GLY A 381 4.55 17.51 -16.96
CA GLY A 381 4.92 18.17 -15.70
C GLY A 381 3.84 18.19 -14.62
N HIS A 382 2.80 17.36 -14.75
CA HIS A 382 1.69 17.33 -13.80
C HIS A 382 2.11 16.85 -12.42
N GLN A 383 1.35 17.27 -11.40
CA GLN A 383 1.40 16.68 -10.06
C GLN A 383 0.04 16.04 -9.76
N ILE A 384 0.04 14.73 -9.50
CA ILE A 384 -1.12 13.96 -9.09
C ILE A 384 -0.76 13.42 -7.71
N ARG A 385 -1.18 14.09 -6.64
CA ARG A 385 -0.64 13.82 -5.30
C ARG A 385 -1.65 13.80 -4.17
N LYS A 386 -1.42 12.97 -3.14
CA LYS A 386 -2.30 12.88 -1.95
C LYS A 386 -3.79 12.62 -2.25
N ASN A 387 -4.13 12.02 -3.39
CA ASN A 387 -5.54 11.78 -3.72
C ASN A 387 -5.95 10.39 -3.22
N THR A 388 -7.13 10.29 -2.60
CA THR A 388 -7.77 9.00 -2.34
C THR A 388 -8.77 8.73 -3.47
N VAL A 389 -8.62 7.60 -4.15
CA VAL A 389 -9.41 7.22 -5.33
C VAL A 389 -9.98 5.82 -5.15
N PHE A 390 -11.30 5.67 -5.12
CA PHE A 390 -11.92 4.35 -4.92
C PHE A 390 -13.22 4.12 -5.68
N ASN A 391 -13.72 2.88 -5.70
CA ASN A 391 -14.99 2.51 -6.36
C ASN A 391 -15.05 2.97 -7.83
N THR A 392 -14.04 2.62 -8.63
CA THR A 392 -13.99 2.99 -10.05
C THR A 392 -14.40 1.82 -10.95
N GLY A 393 -15.31 2.04 -11.90
CA GLY A 393 -15.77 0.99 -12.82
C GLY A 393 -14.68 0.41 -13.74
N ARG A 394 -13.60 1.18 -13.95
CA ARG A 394 -12.32 0.72 -14.51
C ARG A 394 -11.16 1.14 -13.59
N THR A 395 -10.17 1.86 -14.11
CA THR A 395 -8.92 2.25 -13.44
C THR A 395 -9.09 3.41 -12.44
N GLY A 396 -8.30 3.42 -11.37
CA GLY A 396 -8.19 4.55 -10.45
C GLY A 396 -7.51 5.77 -11.10
N ILE A 397 -6.24 5.65 -11.51
CA ILE A 397 -5.47 6.73 -12.16
C ILE A 397 -5.03 6.33 -13.57
N VAL A 398 -5.57 6.98 -14.60
CA VAL A 398 -5.21 6.79 -16.01
C VAL A 398 -4.26 7.90 -16.48
N PHE A 399 -2.95 7.65 -16.50
CA PHE A 399 -1.90 8.64 -16.81
C PHE A 399 -1.36 8.52 -18.26
N ARG A 400 -2.21 8.10 -19.19
CA ARG A 400 -1.82 7.77 -20.58
C ARG A 400 -1.42 9.03 -21.37
N GLY A 401 -0.12 9.19 -21.59
CA GLY A 401 0.47 10.35 -22.27
C GLY A 401 0.89 11.47 -21.33
N CYS A 402 0.96 11.18 -20.02
CA CYS A 402 1.77 11.98 -19.10
C CYS A 402 3.27 11.85 -19.42
N LYS A 403 3.96 12.98 -19.33
CA LYS A 403 5.41 13.11 -19.41
C LYS A 403 5.93 13.91 -18.22
N GLN A 404 7.13 13.60 -17.72
CA GLN A 404 7.77 14.31 -16.60
C GLN A 404 6.82 14.55 -15.40
N THR A 405 5.86 13.66 -15.21
CA THR A 405 4.74 13.82 -14.27
C THR A 405 5.10 13.16 -12.95
N LEU A 406 4.70 13.76 -11.83
CA LEU A 406 4.84 13.20 -10.49
C LEU A 406 3.49 12.62 -10.06
N ILE A 407 3.46 11.33 -9.75
CA ILE A 407 2.30 10.65 -9.17
C ILE A 407 2.72 10.14 -7.79
N GLU A 408 2.44 10.92 -6.74
CA GLU A 408 2.99 10.72 -5.39
C GLU A 408 1.92 10.63 -4.28
N GLN A 409 2.03 9.69 -3.34
CA GLN A 409 1.15 9.64 -2.16
C GLN A 409 -0.34 9.50 -2.48
N ASN A 410 -0.73 8.92 -3.62
CA ASN A 410 -2.14 8.61 -3.89
C ASN A 410 -2.50 7.24 -3.32
N HIS A 411 -3.69 7.14 -2.73
CA HIS A 411 -4.27 5.88 -2.28
C HIS A 411 -5.36 5.46 -3.26
N ILE A 412 -5.21 4.29 -3.87
CA ILE A 412 -6.14 3.73 -4.85
C ILE A 412 -6.69 2.41 -4.31
N SER A 413 -8.00 2.22 -4.33
CA SER A 413 -8.66 0.97 -3.91
C SER A 413 -9.95 0.67 -4.66
N HIS A 414 -10.44 -0.57 -4.56
CA HIS A 414 -11.75 -1.01 -5.05
C HIS A 414 -12.01 -0.62 -6.51
N VAL A 415 -11.06 -0.95 -7.39
CA VAL A 415 -11.09 -0.62 -8.82
C VAL A 415 -11.58 -1.79 -9.67
N GLY A 416 -12.11 -1.48 -10.85
CA GLY A 416 -12.29 -2.45 -11.93
C GLY A 416 -13.64 -3.16 -12.02
N TRP A 417 -14.66 -2.66 -11.31
CA TRP A 417 -15.98 -3.31 -11.16
C TRP A 417 -16.75 -3.70 -12.45
N LEU A 418 -16.42 -3.14 -13.62
CA LEU A 418 -17.25 -3.26 -14.83
C LEU A 418 -16.51 -3.79 -16.08
N THR A 419 -15.22 -4.12 -15.98
CA THR A 419 -14.33 -4.42 -17.12
C THR A 419 -13.14 -5.28 -16.70
N HIS A 420 -12.37 -5.80 -17.65
CA HIS A 420 -11.14 -6.59 -17.43
C HIS A 420 -9.87 -5.89 -17.97
N ASP A 421 -8.71 -6.56 -17.89
CA ASP A 421 -7.39 -6.13 -18.43
C ASP A 421 -7.07 -4.63 -18.21
N GLN A 422 -6.75 -4.32 -16.96
CA GLN A 422 -6.70 -2.96 -16.44
C GLN A 422 -5.78 -2.86 -15.23
N GLY A 423 -5.77 -1.71 -14.58
CA GLY A 423 -5.13 -1.60 -13.28
C GLY A 423 -5.59 -0.45 -12.41
N GLY A 424 -5.13 -0.43 -11.16
CA GLY A 424 -5.33 0.69 -10.22
C GLY A 424 -4.69 1.97 -10.73
N MET A 425 -3.50 1.86 -11.33
CA MET A 425 -2.81 2.92 -12.07
C MET A 425 -2.41 2.40 -13.46
N MET A 426 -2.75 3.09 -14.55
CA MET A 426 -2.48 2.62 -15.92
C MET A 426 -1.99 3.69 -16.90
N THR A 427 -0.99 3.33 -17.71
CA THR A 427 -0.57 3.97 -18.96
C THR A 427 -0.37 2.90 -20.04
N GLY A 428 -0.08 3.28 -21.30
CA GLY A 428 0.30 2.31 -22.33
C GLY A 428 0.66 2.92 -23.69
N GLY A 429 1.69 2.36 -24.34
CA GLY A 429 2.16 2.70 -25.69
C GLY A 429 3.08 3.92 -25.80
N LEU A 430 3.62 4.42 -24.68
CA LEU A 430 4.16 5.78 -24.58
C LEU A 430 5.42 5.89 -23.70
N ASN A 431 6.30 6.83 -24.07
CA ASN A 431 7.49 7.19 -23.30
C ASN A 431 7.14 8.25 -22.25
N GLY A 432 7.38 7.95 -20.97
CA GLY A 432 7.06 8.82 -19.84
C GLY A 432 8.03 9.99 -19.63
N GLU A 433 9.14 10.05 -20.36
CA GLU A 433 10.19 11.08 -20.28
C GLU A 433 10.68 11.36 -18.84
N GLY A 434 10.78 10.32 -18.00
CA GLY A 434 11.12 10.45 -16.58
C GLY A 434 9.91 10.75 -15.67
N THR A 435 8.72 10.26 -16.03
CA THR A 435 7.54 10.28 -15.15
C THR A 435 7.78 9.38 -13.94
N ILE A 436 7.49 9.92 -12.75
CA ILE A 436 7.76 9.32 -11.44
C ILE A 436 6.45 8.84 -10.82
N ILE A 437 6.44 7.59 -10.39
CA ILE A 437 5.34 6.96 -9.65
C ILE A 437 5.91 6.54 -8.30
N THR A 438 5.53 7.21 -7.21
CA THR A 438 6.16 6.98 -5.89
C THR A 438 5.24 7.10 -4.69
N LYS A 439 5.50 6.35 -3.61
CA LYS A 439 4.73 6.44 -2.35
C LYS A 439 3.23 6.28 -2.52
N ASN A 440 2.76 5.62 -3.59
CA ASN A 440 1.34 5.35 -3.76
C ASN A 440 0.98 4.06 -3.01
N TRP A 441 -0.21 4.02 -2.44
CA TRP A 441 -0.86 2.79 -1.98
C TRP A 441 -1.83 2.35 -3.05
N VAL A 442 -1.67 1.15 -3.60
CA VAL A 442 -2.55 0.60 -4.64
C VAL A 442 -3.05 -0.75 -4.15
N ARG A 443 -4.28 -0.80 -3.64
CA ARG A 443 -4.85 -1.99 -3.00
C ARG A 443 -6.11 -2.51 -3.69
N ASP A 444 -6.46 -3.76 -3.37
CA ASP A 444 -7.77 -4.41 -3.52
C ASP A 444 -8.60 -4.04 -4.76
N HIS A 445 -8.68 -4.92 -5.77
CA HIS A 445 -9.60 -4.75 -6.91
C HIS A 445 -10.91 -5.56 -6.79
N ASN A 446 -11.88 -5.15 -7.62
CA ASN A 446 -13.16 -5.81 -7.84
C ASN A 446 -13.31 -6.36 -9.27
N SER A 447 -12.28 -6.20 -10.12
CA SER A 447 -12.18 -6.85 -11.44
C SER A 447 -12.26 -8.38 -11.30
N GLU A 448 -13.11 -9.07 -12.07
CA GLU A 448 -13.20 -10.54 -12.03
C GLU A 448 -12.00 -11.23 -12.70
N ALA A 449 -11.26 -10.51 -13.56
CA ALA A 449 -10.01 -10.97 -14.17
C ALA A 449 -9.03 -9.83 -14.51
N TRP A 450 -7.74 -10.15 -14.49
CA TRP A 450 -6.62 -9.38 -15.04
C TRP A 450 -6.51 -7.92 -14.54
N CYS A 451 -6.46 -7.72 -13.23
CA CYS A 451 -6.18 -6.42 -12.64
C CYS A 451 -4.72 -6.31 -12.17
N THR A 452 -4.03 -5.25 -12.60
CA THR A 452 -2.67 -4.91 -12.17
C THR A 452 -2.69 -3.71 -11.20
N GLY A 453 -1.85 -3.66 -10.17
CA GLY A 453 -1.70 -2.43 -9.37
C GLY A 453 -1.11 -1.28 -10.19
N ILE A 454 0.17 -1.41 -10.59
CA ILE A 454 0.88 -0.45 -11.45
C ILE A 454 1.07 -1.04 -12.85
N TYR A 455 0.27 -0.60 -13.80
CA TYR A 455 0.23 -1.12 -15.17
C TYR A 455 0.95 -0.19 -16.16
N LEU A 456 2.16 -0.58 -16.55
CA LEU A 456 2.90 -0.01 -17.68
C LEU A 456 2.59 -0.86 -18.93
N ASP A 457 1.40 -0.66 -19.51
CA ASP A 457 0.93 -1.47 -20.63
C ASP A 457 1.74 -1.25 -21.92
N ASN A 458 1.65 -2.22 -22.83
CA ASN A 458 2.24 -2.37 -24.16
C ASN A 458 3.24 -1.28 -24.58
N ASP A 459 4.52 -1.62 -24.65
CA ASP A 459 5.60 -0.76 -25.20
C ASP A 459 5.88 0.54 -24.39
N SER A 460 5.47 0.59 -23.12
CA SER A 460 5.76 1.70 -22.20
C SER A 460 7.25 1.80 -21.79
N SER A 461 7.77 3.03 -21.79
CA SER A 461 9.21 3.29 -21.61
C SER A 461 9.54 4.53 -20.77
N ASN A 462 10.73 4.54 -20.16
CA ASN A 462 11.31 5.65 -19.41
C ASN A 462 10.41 6.19 -18.26
N TYR A 463 9.91 5.26 -17.45
CA TYR A 463 9.24 5.52 -16.17
C TYR A 463 10.15 5.18 -14.98
N LEU A 464 10.01 5.92 -13.88
CA LEU A 464 10.64 5.64 -12.59
C LEU A 464 9.55 5.28 -11.57
N VAL A 465 9.56 4.05 -11.08
CA VAL A 465 8.53 3.51 -10.17
C VAL A 465 9.22 3.11 -8.86
N HIS A 466 9.02 3.87 -7.78
CA HIS A 466 9.72 3.59 -6.52
C HIS A 466 8.97 3.90 -5.24
N HIS A 467 9.19 3.13 -4.17
CA HIS A 467 8.53 3.33 -2.88
C HIS A 467 7.00 3.23 -2.95
N ASN A 468 6.42 2.52 -3.92
CA ASN A 468 4.99 2.23 -3.92
C ASN A 468 4.71 0.95 -3.15
N VAL A 469 3.54 0.89 -2.51
CA VAL A 469 3.03 -0.30 -1.84
C VAL A 469 1.82 -0.78 -2.61
N VAL A 470 1.85 -2.03 -3.06
CA VAL A 470 0.78 -2.61 -3.87
C VAL A 470 0.39 -3.97 -3.30
N TRP A 471 -0.91 -4.18 -3.05
CA TRP A 471 -1.39 -5.43 -2.49
C TRP A 471 -2.77 -5.86 -2.94
N ASN A 472 -3.03 -7.16 -2.89
CA ASN A 472 -4.30 -7.77 -3.32
C ASN A 472 -4.66 -7.44 -4.78
N TYR A 473 -3.69 -7.67 -5.69
CA TYR A 473 -3.86 -7.62 -7.15
C TYR A 473 -3.42 -8.92 -7.82
N ASP A 474 -3.97 -9.25 -8.99
CA ASP A 474 -3.43 -10.35 -9.82
C ASP A 474 -1.94 -10.12 -10.15
N ASN A 475 -1.60 -8.89 -10.52
CA ASN A 475 -0.22 -8.45 -10.66
C ASN A 475 0.05 -7.16 -9.86
N SER A 476 1.05 -7.14 -8.98
CA SER A 476 1.39 -5.89 -8.25
C SER A 476 1.93 -4.82 -9.22
N MET A 477 2.80 -5.21 -10.13
CA MET A 477 3.21 -4.40 -11.28
C MET A 477 3.16 -5.23 -12.56
N ARG A 478 2.87 -4.62 -13.71
CA ARG A 478 2.94 -5.28 -15.02
C ARG A 478 3.61 -4.37 -16.05
N MET A 479 4.53 -4.94 -16.83
CA MET A 479 5.13 -4.31 -18.01
C MET A 479 4.82 -5.20 -19.23
N ASN A 480 4.07 -4.69 -20.21
CA ASN A 480 3.63 -5.48 -21.37
C ASN A 480 4.41 -5.17 -22.66
N MET A 481 4.42 -6.15 -23.57
CA MET A 481 5.18 -6.16 -24.82
C MET A 481 6.66 -5.82 -24.61
N SER A 482 7.12 -4.68 -25.12
CA SER A 482 8.49 -4.20 -24.93
C SER A 482 8.60 -3.30 -23.71
N GLY A 483 9.61 -3.48 -22.85
CA GLY A 483 9.90 -2.55 -21.75
C GLY A 483 11.28 -1.92 -21.94
N VAL A 484 11.35 -0.59 -22.00
CA VAL A 484 12.61 0.13 -22.31
C VAL A 484 12.87 1.23 -21.29
N ASP A 485 14.08 1.26 -20.74
CA ASP A 485 14.55 2.28 -19.77
C ASP A 485 13.72 2.42 -18.47
N ASN A 486 12.78 1.52 -18.18
CA ASN A 486 11.97 1.57 -16.96
C ASN A 486 12.79 1.20 -15.72
N GLN A 487 12.68 1.98 -14.66
CA GLN A 487 13.43 1.82 -13.41
C GLN A 487 12.45 1.51 -12.26
N VAL A 488 12.64 0.39 -11.55
CA VAL A 488 11.69 -0.13 -10.55
C VAL A 488 12.44 -0.37 -9.23
N TYR A 489 12.30 0.54 -8.26
CA TYR A 489 13.15 0.56 -7.06
C TYR A 489 12.37 0.58 -5.74
N ASN A 490 12.75 -0.20 -4.73
CA ASN A 490 12.18 -0.04 -3.38
C ASN A 490 10.63 -0.10 -3.35
N ASN A 491 9.96 -0.94 -4.14
CA ASN A 491 8.50 -1.11 -4.04
C ASN A 491 8.16 -2.32 -3.16
N THR A 492 7.04 -2.27 -2.43
CA THR A 492 6.50 -3.40 -1.66
C THR A 492 5.32 -4.01 -2.42
N PHE A 493 5.40 -5.31 -2.73
CA PHE A 493 4.43 -6.06 -3.54
C PHE A 493 3.89 -7.27 -2.75
N PHE A 494 2.68 -7.16 -2.19
CA PHE A 494 2.17 -8.12 -1.22
C PHE A 494 0.92 -8.87 -1.69
N ASN A 495 0.83 -10.17 -1.40
CA ASN A 495 -0.31 -11.04 -1.70
C ASN A 495 -0.82 -10.87 -3.15
N ALA A 496 0.03 -11.16 -4.13
CA ALA A 496 -0.33 -11.12 -5.54
C ALA A 496 -1.05 -12.42 -5.94
N SER A 497 -2.21 -12.34 -6.60
CA SER A 497 -2.99 -13.52 -6.98
C SER A 497 -2.28 -14.40 -8.02
N HIS A 498 -1.38 -13.82 -8.81
CA HIS A 498 -0.68 -14.48 -9.91
C HIS A 498 0.84 -14.23 -9.95
N GLU A 499 1.30 -12.97 -10.05
CA GLU A 499 2.75 -12.63 -10.02
C GLU A 499 3.00 -11.20 -9.51
N SER A 500 3.98 -10.95 -8.63
CA SER A 500 4.30 -9.57 -8.19
C SER A 500 4.78 -8.67 -9.34
N MET A 501 5.61 -9.18 -10.27
CA MET A 501 5.87 -8.50 -11.54
C MET A 501 5.40 -9.35 -12.72
N GLY A 502 4.25 -8.98 -13.27
CA GLY A 502 3.66 -9.61 -14.45
C GLY A 502 4.23 -9.11 -15.79
N HIS A 503 3.98 -9.89 -16.84
CA HIS A 503 4.29 -9.55 -18.23
C HIS A 503 3.21 -10.09 -19.19
N TYR A 504 3.13 -9.51 -20.38
CA TYR A 504 2.45 -10.12 -21.53
C TYR A 504 3.18 -9.75 -22.81
N ALA A 505 3.86 -10.71 -23.43
CA ALA A 505 4.20 -10.64 -24.85
C ALA A 505 4.19 -12.06 -25.46
N PRO A 506 3.24 -12.38 -26.36
CA PRO A 506 3.17 -13.70 -26.99
C PRO A 506 4.35 -13.99 -27.93
N GLY A 507 5.21 -13.00 -28.21
CA GLY A 507 6.48 -13.16 -28.91
C GLY A 507 7.71 -13.45 -28.02
N GLY A 508 7.53 -13.51 -26.69
CA GLY A 508 8.62 -13.59 -25.71
C GLY A 508 8.96 -12.24 -25.06
N GLU A 509 9.63 -12.26 -23.91
CA GLU A 509 9.97 -11.07 -23.12
C GLU A 509 11.05 -10.21 -23.81
N VAL A 510 10.76 -8.91 -23.99
CA VAL A 510 11.65 -7.95 -24.67
C VAL A 510 11.88 -6.74 -23.76
N TYR A 511 12.83 -6.86 -22.85
CA TYR A 511 13.26 -5.76 -21.99
C TYR A 511 14.63 -5.19 -22.43
N THR A 512 14.86 -3.89 -22.19
CA THR A 512 16.11 -3.20 -22.52
C THR A 512 16.39 -2.08 -21.51
N ASN A 513 17.52 -2.18 -20.79
CA ASN A 513 17.91 -1.26 -19.70
C ASN A 513 16.80 -1.07 -18.63
N VAL A 514 15.96 -2.10 -18.46
CA VAL A 514 15.00 -2.18 -17.34
C VAL A 514 15.77 -2.64 -16.11
N ARG A 515 15.71 -1.88 -15.02
CA ARG A 515 16.44 -2.16 -13.78
C ARG A 515 15.48 -2.26 -12.63
N THR A 516 15.62 -3.31 -11.84
CA THR A 516 14.68 -3.67 -10.78
C THR A 516 15.49 -4.00 -9.54
N TYR A 517 15.53 -3.09 -8.57
CA TYR A 517 16.37 -3.20 -7.36
C TYR A 517 15.60 -2.91 -6.06
N ASN A 518 16.04 -3.44 -4.93
CA ASN A 518 15.49 -3.14 -3.59
C ASN A 518 13.98 -3.44 -3.43
N ASN A 519 13.32 -4.10 -4.38
CA ASN A 519 11.89 -4.37 -4.26
C ASN A 519 11.66 -5.53 -3.28
N LEU A 520 10.59 -5.43 -2.50
CA LEU A 520 10.17 -6.39 -1.49
C LEU A 520 8.90 -7.06 -1.97
N ALA A 521 8.83 -8.39 -1.93
CA ALA A 521 7.63 -9.13 -2.33
C ALA A 521 7.38 -10.39 -1.50
N THR A 522 6.11 -10.78 -1.41
CA THR A 522 5.72 -12.14 -0.98
C THR A 522 5.68 -13.14 -2.12
N ASP A 523 5.50 -12.65 -3.35
CA ASP A 523 5.23 -13.48 -4.54
C ASP A 523 6.24 -13.21 -5.66
N GLY A 524 6.49 -14.21 -6.50
CA GLY A 524 7.45 -14.12 -7.60
C GLY A 524 6.80 -13.89 -8.97
N PRO A 525 7.59 -13.64 -10.03
CA PRO A 525 9.00 -13.25 -10.00
C PRO A 525 9.16 -11.72 -9.97
N PHE A 526 10.40 -11.26 -9.79
CA PHE A 526 10.80 -9.90 -10.22
C PHE A 526 11.27 -9.93 -11.68
N ARG A 527 11.04 -8.85 -12.44
CA ARG A 527 11.30 -8.78 -13.89
C ARG A 527 12.14 -7.57 -14.28
N GLY A 528 13.01 -7.72 -15.28
CA GLY A 528 13.91 -6.67 -15.78
C GLY A 528 15.19 -7.23 -16.43
N THR A 529 16.02 -6.36 -17.02
CA THR A 529 17.33 -6.75 -17.59
C THR A 529 18.47 -6.74 -16.58
N ASP A 530 18.29 -6.06 -15.45
CA ASP A 530 19.24 -6.04 -14.34
C ASP A 530 18.46 -6.16 -13.01
N LEU A 531 18.76 -7.22 -12.24
CA LEU A 531 18.05 -7.62 -11.02
C LEU A 531 19.07 -7.75 -9.88
N GLN A 532 18.99 -6.89 -8.87
CA GLN A 532 19.94 -6.85 -7.73
C GLN A 532 19.20 -6.43 -6.46
N ASN A 533 19.45 -7.08 -5.32
CA ASN A 533 18.86 -6.74 -4.02
C ASN A 533 17.32 -6.68 -4.00
N ASN A 534 16.59 -7.49 -4.78
CA ASN A 534 15.15 -7.66 -4.55
C ASN A 534 14.91 -8.82 -3.58
N LEU A 535 14.14 -8.57 -2.52
CA LEU A 535 13.81 -9.56 -1.49
C LEU A 535 12.46 -10.21 -1.79
N LEU A 536 12.47 -11.53 -2.00
CA LEU A 536 11.27 -12.37 -2.05
C LEU A 536 11.26 -13.21 -0.78
N ASP A 537 10.30 -12.97 0.12
CA ASP A 537 10.25 -13.61 1.44
C ASP A 537 8.81 -13.64 2.02
N THR A 538 8.59 -14.39 3.09
CA THR A 538 7.26 -14.55 3.70
C THR A 538 6.91 -13.38 4.63
N GLU A 539 5.60 -13.07 4.77
CA GLU A 539 5.10 -12.04 5.70
C GLU A 539 5.70 -12.15 7.12
N ALA A 540 5.87 -13.38 7.61
CA ALA A 540 6.42 -13.65 8.95
C ALA A 540 7.90 -13.27 9.10
N ASN A 541 8.69 -13.37 8.03
CA ASN A 541 10.11 -12.97 8.01
C ASN A 541 10.26 -11.47 7.72
N ILE A 542 9.39 -10.93 6.87
CA ILE A 542 9.34 -9.49 6.55
C ILE A 542 8.82 -8.68 7.74
N ALA A 543 8.01 -9.28 8.61
CA ALA A 543 7.55 -8.71 9.87
C ALA A 543 6.93 -7.31 9.72
N PHE A 544 5.83 -7.22 8.96
CA PHE A 544 5.08 -5.97 8.81
C PHE A 544 4.28 -5.62 10.07
N ALA A 545 4.13 -4.33 10.33
CA ALA A 545 3.34 -3.74 11.42
C ALA A 545 1.84 -4.12 11.40
N GLY A 546 1.30 -4.45 10.22
CA GLY A 546 -0.09 -4.90 10.04
C GLY A 546 -0.53 -5.00 8.58
N ALA A 547 0.21 -5.76 7.75
CA ALA A 547 -0.04 -5.90 6.30
C ALA A 547 -1.48 -6.27 5.94
N ALA A 548 -2.15 -7.13 6.73
CA ALA A 548 -3.56 -7.49 6.57
C ALA A 548 -4.56 -6.31 6.65
N HIS A 549 -4.11 -5.11 7.04
CA HIS A 549 -4.88 -3.86 7.02
C HIS A 549 -4.21 -2.73 6.23
N GLY A 550 -3.05 -2.96 5.59
CA GLY A 550 -2.30 -1.92 4.89
C GLY A 550 -1.11 -1.31 5.65
N ASP A 551 -0.83 -1.73 6.89
CA ASP A 551 0.31 -1.21 7.65
C ASP A 551 1.60 -1.96 7.28
N PHE A 552 2.24 -1.51 6.18
CA PHE A 552 3.42 -2.13 5.57
C PHE A 552 4.77 -1.60 6.10
N ARG A 553 4.77 -0.91 7.24
CA ARG A 553 5.99 -0.53 7.95
C ARG A 553 6.70 -1.78 8.47
N THR A 554 8.01 -1.85 8.33
CA THR A 554 8.85 -2.95 8.82
C THR A 554 9.00 -2.88 10.35
N LEU A 555 9.20 -4.03 10.99
CA LEU A 555 9.52 -4.15 12.42
C LEU A 555 10.98 -4.61 12.63
N GLU A 556 11.50 -4.42 13.84
CA GLU A 556 12.89 -4.70 14.27
C GLU A 556 13.47 -6.04 13.77
N ASN A 557 12.63 -7.08 13.67
CA ASN A 557 13.04 -8.43 13.31
C ASN A 557 12.89 -8.76 11.80
N SER A 558 12.72 -7.75 10.95
CA SER A 558 12.50 -7.91 9.51
C SER A 558 13.75 -8.34 8.74
N THR A 559 13.59 -9.25 7.78
CA THR A 559 14.63 -9.60 6.80
C THR A 559 14.87 -8.54 5.72
N ALA A 560 14.03 -7.50 5.65
CA ALA A 560 14.20 -6.38 4.73
C ALA A 560 15.22 -5.33 5.20
N ILE A 561 15.54 -5.29 6.50
CA ILE A 561 16.43 -4.27 7.08
C ILE A 561 17.86 -4.42 6.56
N ASP A 562 18.51 -3.31 6.19
CA ASP A 562 19.87 -3.27 5.63
C ASP A 562 20.08 -4.11 4.34
N TYR A 563 19.00 -4.61 3.70
CA TYR A 563 19.09 -5.55 2.58
C TYR A 563 19.37 -4.88 1.23
N GLY A 564 18.93 -3.64 1.06
CA GLY A 564 18.98 -2.88 -0.18
C GLY A 564 20.38 -2.42 -0.55
N ARG A 565 20.54 -2.01 -1.81
CA ARG A 565 21.72 -1.29 -2.29
C ARG A 565 21.47 0.21 -2.32
N ILE A 566 22.50 1.01 -2.10
CA ILE A 566 22.42 2.47 -2.28
C ILE A 566 22.14 2.80 -3.76
N ILE A 567 21.10 3.60 -3.99
CA ILE A 567 20.70 4.16 -5.28
C ILE A 567 20.63 5.69 -5.11
N ALA A 568 21.64 6.39 -5.63
CA ALA A 568 21.78 7.83 -5.46
C ALA A 568 20.56 8.60 -5.99
N GLY A 569 20.01 9.52 -5.17
CA GLY A 569 18.79 10.27 -5.45
C GLY A 569 17.48 9.51 -5.21
N ILE A 570 17.54 8.24 -4.78
CA ILE A 570 16.36 7.39 -4.50
C ILE A 570 16.37 6.88 -3.05
N THR A 571 17.55 6.46 -2.56
CA THR A 571 17.77 5.95 -1.19
C THR A 571 18.74 6.85 -0.41
N ASP A 572 18.71 8.16 -0.67
CA ASP A 572 19.58 9.13 0.00
C ASP A 572 18.99 9.47 1.39
N GLY A 573 19.76 9.24 2.45
CA GLY A 573 19.28 9.43 3.82
C GLY A 573 18.59 8.22 4.44
N HIS A 574 18.92 7.01 3.98
CA HIS A 574 18.58 5.74 4.63
C HIS A 574 19.05 5.68 6.10
N ALA A 575 18.41 4.82 6.87
CA ALA A 575 18.80 4.43 8.21
C ALA A 575 19.90 3.34 8.15
N GLY A 576 20.25 2.77 9.31
CA GLY A 576 21.13 1.59 9.37
C GLY A 576 22.52 1.78 8.76
N ALA A 577 22.96 0.74 8.05
CA ALA A 577 24.19 0.63 7.27
C ALA A 577 23.95 0.57 5.75
N ALA A 578 22.73 0.28 5.32
CA ALA A 578 22.24 0.24 3.95
C ALA A 578 20.71 0.50 3.93
N PRO A 579 20.12 0.95 2.80
CA PRO A 579 18.66 1.12 2.72
C PRO A 579 17.93 -0.22 2.82
N ASP A 580 16.68 -0.17 3.25
CA ASP A 580 15.84 -1.37 3.36
C ASP A 580 15.40 -1.88 1.98
N ALA A 581 14.90 -3.13 1.96
CA ALA A 581 14.08 -3.63 0.86
C ALA A 581 12.62 -3.16 1.04
N GLY A 582 11.99 -2.71 -0.04
CA GLY A 582 10.61 -2.26 -0.05
C GLY A 582 10.46 -0.75 0.10
N ALA A 583 9.22 -0.33 0.36
CA ALA A 583 8.75 1.05 0.25
C ALA A 583 8.77 1.87 1.56
N TYR A 584 9.05 1.20 2.67
CA TYR A 584 9.27 1.78 3.98
C TYR A 584 10.69 1.44 4.45
N GLU A 585 11.21 2.31 5.30
CA GLU A 585 12.57 2.29 5.84
C GLU A 585 12.45 2.22 7.37
N PHE A 586 13.04 1.20 8.00
CA PHE A 586 13.03 1.05 9.45
C PHE A 586 13.76 2.21 10.13
N ASP A 587 13.20 2.74 11.24
CA ASP A 587 13.60 4.01 11.87
C ASP A 587 13.66 5.24 10.92
N GLY A 588 13.09 5.13 9.71
CA GLY A 588 13.05 6.17 8.68
C GLY A 588 11.89 7.16 8.83
N VAL A 589 11.63 7.92 7.75
CA VAL A 589 10.51 8.88 7.69
C VAL A 589 9.28 8.20 7.09
N ASP A 590 8.36 7.85 7.99
CA ASP A 590 7.01 7.38 7.69
C ASP A 590 6.26 8.27 6.69
N TRP A 591 5.44 7.63 5.85
CA TRP A 591 4.52 8.30 4.94
C TRP A 591 3.20 7.54 4.83
N VAL A 592 2.11 8.29 4.63
CA VAL A 592 0.75 7.79 4.37
C VAL A 592 0.34 8.31 2.98
N ALA A 593 -0.44 7.52 2.25
CA ALA A 593 -1.03 7.91 0.97
C ALA A 593 -2.52 8.17 1.10
N GLY A 594 -3.06 9.01 0.22
CA GLY A 594 -4.43 9.49 0.28
C GLY A 594 -4.55 10.92 0.82
N ILE A 595 -5.79 11.33 1.08
CA ILE A 595 -6.13 12.64 1.65
C ILE A 595 -5.64 12.79 3.10
N ASP A 596 -5.47 14.03 3.56
CA ASP A 596 -5.14 14.35 4.98
C ASP A 596 -6.27 15.09 5.74
N TRP A 597 -7.49 15.04 5.21
CA TRP A 597 -8.72 15.52 5.84
C TRP A 597 -9.79 14.42 5.87
N THR A 598 -10.67 14.44 6.88
CA THR A 598 -11.75 13.47 7.03
C THR A 598 -13.04 13.96 6.35
N PRO A 599 -13.72 13.15 5.52
CA PRO A 599 -15.02 13.50 4.94
C PRO A 599 -16.15 13.54 5.98
N ASP A 600 -17.13 14.42 5.81
CA ASP A 600 -18.33 14.57 6.67
C ASP A 600 -19.14 13.27 6.87
N TRP A 601 -18.95 12.27 6.01
CA TRP A 601 -19.69 11.01 6.01
C TRP A 601 -18.89 9.80 6.55
N ASN A 602 -17.59 9.92 6.80
CA ASN A 602 -16.74 8.83 7.28
C ASN A 602 -16.92 8.59 8.80
N ALA A 603 -17.16 7.35 9.23
CA ALA A 603 -17.45 7.04 10.64
C ALA A 603 -16.19 6.63 11.43
N LEU A 604 -15.39 7.65 11.81
CA LEU A 604 -14.14 7.58 12.59
C LEU A 604 -13.93 6.30 13.45
N PRO A 605 -12.76 5.65 13.36
CA PRO A 605 -12.50 4.36 13.99
C PRO A 605 -12.56 4.42 15.52
N VAL A 606 -12.87 3.31 16.16
CA VAL A 606 -12.91 3.16 17.62
C VAL A 606 -11.60 2.53 18.10
N SER A 607 -10.65 3.36 18.53
CA SER A 607 -9.40 2.92 19.17
C SER A 607 -9.64 2.17 20.48
N SER A 608 -8.97 1.03 20.67
CA SER A 608 -9.02 0.25 21.91
C SER A 608 -7.79 -0.66 22.05
N PHE A 609 -7.19 -0.69 23.25
CA PHE A 609 -6.03 -1.56 23.51
C PHE A 609 -5.99 -2.18 24.90
N THR A 610 -5.25 -3.27 24.99
CA THR A 610 -4.85 -3.93 26.25
C THR A 610 -3.32 -3.96 26.39
N ASN A 611 -2.83 -4.27 27.58
CA ASN A 611 -1.40 -4.48 27.82
C ASN A 611 -1.16 -5.56 28.89
N ASN A 612 0.04 -6.11 28.90
CA ASN A 612 0.51 -7.08 29.90
C ASN A 612 1.97 -6.76 30.27
N GLY A 613 2.16 -5.66 31.00
CA GLY A 613 3.48 -5.18 31.44
C GLY A 613 4.25 -4.49 30.33
N THR A 614 4.91 -5.27 29.46
CA THR A 614 5.72 -4.77 28.33
C THR A 614 5.08 -5.01 26.96
N ALA A 615 4.11 -5.93 26.85
CA ALA A 615 3.38 -6.17 25.60
C ALA A 615 2.10 -5.31 25.53
N PHE A 616 1.83 -4.77 24.34
CA PHE A 616 0.70 -3.90 24.02
C PHE A 616 -0.04 -4.46 22.80
N ASP A 617 -1.38 -4.45 22.83
CA ASP A 617 -2.22 -5.05 21.79
C ASP A 617 -3.44 -4.18 21.49
N ALA A 618 -3.50 -3.63 20.27
CA ALA A 618 -4.57 -2.79 19.75
C ALA A 618 -5.67 -3.58 18.99
N SER A 619 -5.63 -4.92 18.99
CA SER A 619 -6.52 -5.77 18.18
C SER A 619 -8.00 -5.71 18.54
N ALA A 620 -8.37 -5.00 19.61
CA ALA A 620 -9.74 -4.66 19.96
C ALA A 620 -10.24 -3.36 19.31
N SER A 621 -9.40 -2.65 18.55
CA SER A 621 -9.79 -1.46 17.77
C SER A 621 -10.60 -1.89 16.55
N THR A 622 -11.64 -1.12 16.21
CA THR A 622 -12.57 -1.45 15.12
C THR A 622 -12.95 -0.22 14.32
N ASP A 623 -13.22 -0.43 13.05
CA ASP A 623 -13.89 0.52 12.15
C ASP A 623 -15.28 -0.04 11.77
N SER A 624 -16.19 0.81 11.28
CA SER A 624 -17.60 0.46 11.04
C SER A 624 -18.03 0.52 9.58
N ASP A 625 -17.37 1.36 8.78
CA ASP A 625 -17.49 1.49 7.33
C ASP A 625 -16.15 1.26 6.60
N GLY A 626 -15.01 1.51 7.26
CA GLY A 626 -13.66 1.27 6.75
C GLY A 626 -12.87 0.17 7.48
N PHE A 627 -11.55 0.33 7.57
CA PHE A 627 -10.62 -0.51 8.34
C PHE A 627 -9.34 0.26 8.72
N ILE A 628 -8.79 -0.07 9.90
CA ILE A 628 -7.67 0.68 10.49
C ILE A 628 -6.33 0.33 9.81
N ILE A 629 -5.85 1.25 8.97
CA ILE A 629 -4.61 1.18 8.16
C ILE A 629 -3.31 1.40 8.93
N ARG A 630 -3.37 2.03 10.11
CA ARG A 630 -2.18 2.51 10.82
C ARG A 630 -2.42 2.54 12.32
N TYR A 631 -1.45 2.04 13.07
CA TYR A 631 -1.42 2.06 14.54
C TYR A 631 -0.13 2.74 15.01
N ASP A 632 -0.24 3.81 15.79
CA ASP A 632 0.87 4.56 16.36
C ASP A 632 0.78 4.61 17.88
N TRP A 633 1.92 4.46 18.55
CA TRP A 633 2.01 4.44 20.01
C TRP A 633 2.94 5.55 20.52
N ASP A 634 2.48 6.33 21.48
CA ASP A 634 3.30 7.12 22.40
C ASP A 634 3.31 6.40 23.75
N PHE A 635 4.47 5.96 24.21
CA PHE A 635 4.59 5.21 25.47
C PHE A 635 4.66 6.10 26.71
N GLY A 636 4.76 7.42 26.55
CA GLY A 636 4.75 8.41 27.62
C GLY A 636 6.07 8.58 28.39
N ASP A 637 7.14 7.90 27.97
CA ASP A 637 8.52 8.07 28.47
C ASP A 637 9.45 8.79 27.47
N GLY A 638 8.98 9.03 26.25
CA GLY A 638 9.72 9.66 25.16
C GLY A 638 10.04 8.72 23.99
N THR A 639 9.68 7.43 24.06
CA THR A 639 9.71 6.54 22.90
C THR A 639 8.33 6.42 22.24
N THR A 640 8.35 6.05 20.97
CA THR A 640 7.17 5.70 20.17
C THR A 640 7.28 4.28 19.64
N GLY A 641 6.19 3.73 19.11
CA GLY A 641 6.18 2.43 18.44
C GLY A 641 5.05 2.33 17.41
N TYR A 642 5.10 1.32 16.56
CA TYR A 642 4.22 1.18 15.40
C TYR A 642 3.66 -0.22 15.26
N GLY A 643 2.45 -0.32 14.70
CA GLY A 643 1.80 -1.60 14.41
C GLY A 643 0.82 -2.08 15.48
N LYS A 644 0.09 -3.14 15.12
CA LYS A 644 -1.11 -3.59 15.86
C LYS A 644 -0.79 -4.21 17.22
N THR A 645 0.39 -4.81 17.35
CA THR A 645 0.93 -5.36 18.60
C THR A 645 2.40 -4.95 18.75
N VAL A 646 2.78 -4.42 19.91
CA VAL A 646 4.13 -3.87 20.15
C VAL A 646 4.67 -4.31 21.51
N VAL A 647 5.99 -4.46 21.63
CA VAL A 647 6.67 -4.67 22.91
C VAL A 647 7.51 -3.45 23.24
N HIS A 648 7.29 -2.84 24.41
CA HIS A 648 8.11 -1.75 24.94
C HIS A 648 8.54 -2.01 26.38
N ALA A 649 9.76 -1.59 26.72
CA ALA A 649 10.37 -1.83 28.03
C ALA A 649 10.89 -0.52 28.65
N TYR A 650 10.13 0.00 29.62
CA TYR A 650 10.48 1.21 30.36
C TYR A 650 11.81 1.08 31.11
N ALA A 651 12.75 1.99 30.83
CA ALA A 651 14.07 2.02 31.46
C ALA A 651 14.08 2.50 32.93
N SER A 652 12.92 2.81 33.53
CA SER A 652 12.80 3.33 34.89
C SER A 652 11.44 2.99 35.52
N THR A 653 11.40 3.02 36.86
CA THR A 653 10.14 2.93 37.61
C THR A 653 9.30 4.18 37.38
N GLY A 654 8.04 4.01 37.00
CA GLY A 654 7.12 5.13 36.82
C GLY A 654 5.71 4.68 36.47
N THR A 655 4.76 5.61 36.53
CA THR A 655 3.46 5.44 35.88
C THR A 655 3.45 6.30 34.62
N TYR A 656 3.33 5.64 33.48
CA TYR A 656 3.43 6.23 32.15
C TYR A 656 2.05 6.27 31.50
N LYS A 657 1.75 7.34 30.78
CA LYS A 657 0.48 7.52 30.06
C LYS A 657 0.69 7.08 28.60
N VAL A 658 0.24 5.88 28.29
CA VAL A 658 0.33 5.32 26.94
C VAL A 658 -0.85 5.79 26.11
N VAL A 659 -0.57 6.26 24.90
CA VAL A 659 -1.57 6.66 23.91
C VAL A 659 -1.40 5.78 22.68
N LEU A 660 -2.49 5.13 22.28
CA LEU A 660 -2.64 4.56 20.94
C LEU A 660 -3.36 5.59 20.09
N THR A 661 -2.92 5.82 18.86
CA THR A 661 -3.69 6.46 17.80
C THR A 661 -3.90 5.45 16.67
N ALA A 662 -5.14 5.33 16.21
CA ALA A 662 -5.52 4.56 15.04
C ALA A 662 -6.03 5.49 13.93
N MET A 663 -5.77 5.12 12.68
CA MET A 663 -6.21 5.83 11.47
C MET A 663 -6.97 4.88 10.53
N ASP A 664 -8.08 5.33 9.96
CA ASP A 664 -8.86 4.65 8.91
C ASP A 664 -8.33 4.97 7.50
N GLU A 665 -8.79 4.27 6.46
CA GLU A 665 -8.29 4.46 5.10
C GLU A 665 -8.72 5.78 4.41
N LEU A 666 -9.51 6.60 5.10
CA LEU A 666 -9.90 7.96 4.70
C LEU A 666 -9.26 9.02 5.62
N SER A 667 -8.17 8.66 6.30
CA SER A 667 -7.39 9.49 7.24
C SER A 667 -8.17 10.08 8.42
N GLY A 668 -9.36 9.56 8.70
CA GLY A 668 -10.00 9.76 10.00
C GLY A 668 -9.19 9.06 11.09
N THR A 669 -9.17 9.66 12.29
CA THR A 669 -8.35 9.18 13.41
C THR A 669 -9.11 9.19 14.72
N SER A 670 -8.71 8.29 15.61
CA SER A 670 -9.05 8.37 17.03
C SER A 670 -7.87 7.94 17.90
N SER A 671 -7.96 8.20 19.20
CA SER A 671 -6.94 7.77 20.16
C SER A 671 -7.55 7.14 21.40
N ALA A 672 -6.93 6.06 21.87
CA ALA A 672 -7.17 5.48 23.18
C ALA A 672 -6.03 5.87 24.15
N THR A 673 -6.31 5.87 25.46
CA THR A 673 -5.32 6.18 26.49
C THR A 673 -5.46 5.23 27.67
N ASN A 674 -4.34 4.71 28.17
CA ASN A 674 -4.28 3.90 29.39
C ASN A 674 -2.98 4.20 30.16
N THR A 675 -2.91 3.84 31.43
CA THR A 675 -1.72 4.06 32.28
C THR A 675 -1.04 2.75 32.62
N VAL A 676 0.25 2.63 32.28
CA VAL A 676 1.09 1.48 32.66
C VAL A 676 1.98 1.88 33.84
N THR A 677 2.18 0.98 34.80
CA THR A 677 3.11 1.20 35.91
C THR A 677 4.29 0.23 35.81
N ALA A 678 5.46 0.75 35.49
CA ALA A 678 6.70 -0.02 35.35
C ALA A 678 7.29 -0.35 36.72
N GLY A 679 7.59 -1.64 36.94
CA GLY A 679 8.34 -2.12 38.10
C GLY A 679 9.83 -1.74 38.05
N ALA A 680 10.56 -1.99 39.13
CA ALA A 680 11.99 -1.74 39.14
C ALA A 680 12.73 -2.76 38.26
N PRO A 681 13.60 -2.34 37.33
CA PRO A 681 14.41 -3.27 36.56
C PRO A 681 15.33 -4.04 37.51
N PRO A 682 15.38 -5.39 37.43
CA PRO A 682 16.29 -6.17 38.26
C PRO A 682 17.75 -5.84 37.91
N PRO A 683 18.67 -5.85 38.89
CA PRO A 683 20.09 -5.62 38.61
C PRO A 683 20.61 -6.69 37.63
N PRO A 684 21.49 -6.32 36.68
CA PRO A 684 21.94 -7.21 35.61
C PRO A 684 22.57 -8.48 36.19
N PRO A 685 21.99 -9.67 35.94
CA PRO A 685 22.52 -10.91 36.48
C PRO A 685 23.86 -11.27 35.85
N VAL A 686 24.80 -11.78 36.64
CA VAL A 686 26.06 -12.30 36.10
C VAL A 686 25.79 -13.66 35.48
N VAL A 687 26.20 -13.83 34.22
CA VAL A 687 25.99 -15.05 33.42
C VAL A 687 27.33 -15.73 33.16
N GLY A 688 27.48 -16.95 33.66
CA GLY A 688 28.51 -17.90 33.23
C GLY A 688 28.01 -18.73 32.04
N ILE A 689 28.91 -19.10 31.14
CA ILE A 689 28.65 -20.03 30.04
C ILE A 689 29.68 -21.15 30.14
N PHE A 690 29.20 -22.38 30.20
CA PHE A 690 30.00 -23.59 30.36
C PHE A 690 29.85 -24.43 29.10
N ASP A 691 30.84 -24.35 28.21
CA ASP A 691 30.89 -25.19 27.02
C ASP A 691 31.24 -26.64 27.38
N ILE A 692 30.84 -27.57 26.52
CA ILE A 692 31.09 -29.00 26.71
C ILE A 692 32.59 -29.35 26.64
N GLY A 693 33.07 -30.19 27.56
CA GLY A 693 34.47 -30.63 27.61
C GLY A 693 34.73 -31.95 26.87
N THR A 694 33.72 -32.83 26.79
CA THR A 694 33.73 -34.06 25.97
C THR A 694 32.31 -34.46 25.57
N ASP A 695 32.10 -34.76 24.30
CA ASP A 695 30.98 -35.54 23.78
C ASP A 695 31.39 -36.98 23.44
N LEU A 696 30.41 -37.88 23.40
CA LEU A 696 30.53 -39.20 22.79
C LEU A 696 29.22 -39.56 22.08
N PHE A 697 29.36 -40.10 20.87
CA PHE A 697 28.29 -40.73 20.11
C PHE A 697 28.41 -42.26 20.18
N MET A 698 27.28 -42.95 20.37
CA MET A 698 27.20 -44.42 20.38
C MET A 698 26.13 -44.94 19.42
N GLU A 699 26.54 -45.91 18.58
CA GLU A 699 25.65 -46.69 17.71
C GLU A 699 25.02 -47.87 18.48
N SER A 700 23.94 -48.44 17.94
CA SER A 700 23.13 -49.51 18.55
C SER A 700 23.85 -50.84 18.74
N ASP A 701 24.88 -51.12 17.95
CA ASP A 701 25.78 -52.27 18.11
C ASP A 701 26.81 -52.10 19.25
N GLY A 702 26.84 -50.92 19.88
CA GLY A 702 27.78 -50.55 20.93
C GLY A 702 29.08 -49.91 20.42
N THR A 703 29.21 -49.66 19.10
CA THR A 703 30.36 -48.99 18.51
C THR A 703 30.48 -47.54 19.01
N LYS A 704 31.73 -47.12 19.24
CA LYS A 704 32.12 -45.78 19.72
C LYS A 704 32.92 -45.06 18.64
N HIS A 705 32.79 -43.74 18.58
CA HIS A 705 33.49 -42.90 17.61
C HIS A 705 34.20 -41.72 18.30
N ASP A 706 35.49 -41.55 18.04
CA ASP A 706 36.45 -40.74 18.81
C ASP A 706 36.99 -39.51 18.04
N THR A 707 36.16 -38.93 17.18
CA THR A 707 36.54 -37.81 16.30
C THR A 707 35.67 -36.58 16.52
N ALA A 708 36.29 -35.40 16.69
CA ALA A 708 35.64 -34.09 16.78
C ALA A 708 35.05 -33.60 15.44
N THR A 709 34.47 -34.50 14.64
CA THR A 709 33.92 -34.23 13.30
C THR A 709 32.92 -35.31 12.88
N LEU A 710 31.83 -35.51 13.63
CA LEU A 710 30.68 -36.24 13.08
C LEU A 710 29.32 -35.77 13.63
N LEU A 711 28.61 -34.96 12.83
CA LEU A 711 27.15 -34.97 12.78
C LEU A 711 26.65 -34.63 11.37
N ALA A 712 27.07 -35.45 10.40
CA ALA A 712 26.65 -35.38 9.01
C ALA A 712 26.72 -36.76 8.31
N GLY A 713 25.68 -37.10 7.56
CA GLY A 713 25.82 -37.89 6.33
C GLY A 713 26.15 -39.38 6.40
N LYS A 714 25.57 -40.17 7.32
CA LYS A 714 25.48 -41.65 7.15
C LYS A 714 24.08 -42.22 7.44
N PRO A 715 23.36 -42.72 6.41
CA PRO A 715 22.12 -43.46 6.62
C PRO A 715 22.38 -44.81 7.30
N VAL A 716 21.40 -45.29 8.06
CA VAL A 716 21.46 -46.59 8.74
C VAL A 716 21.28 -47.71 7.70
N SER A 717 22.36 -48.43 7.37
CA SER A 717 22.29 -49.63 6.53
C SER A 717 21.93 -50.88 7.36
N GLY A 718 20.85 -50.77 8.13
CA GLY A 718 20.30 -51.81 9.00
C GLY A 718 18.84 -52.11 8.62
N SER A 719 18.37 -53.29 9.00
CA SER A 719 16.98 -53.74 8.73
C SER A 719 16.17 -53.98 10.00
N ASP A 720 16.63 -53.45 11.14
CA ASP A 720 15.94 -53.56 12.44
C ASP A 720 15.30 -52.20 12.79
N PRO A 721 13.98 -52.13 13.04
CA PRO A 721 13.29 -50.88 13.39
C PRO A 721 13.58 -50.37 14.81
N LEU A 722 14.59 -50.90 15.52
CA LEU A 722 14.95 -50.53 16.89
C LEU A 722 16.36 -49.88 17.03
N ASP A 723 17.03 -49.50 15.93
CA ASP A 723 18.36 -48.86 15.90
C ASP A 723 18.39 -47.40 16.44
N ALA A 724 18.04 -47.21 17.71
CA ALA A 724 17.83 -45.91 18.34
C ALA A 724 19.12 -45.26 18.91
N ARG A 725 19.92 -44.66 18.01
CA ARG A 725 21.16 -43.86 18.26
C ARG A 725 21.13 -43.00 19.54
N ARG A 726 22.27 -42.92 20.24
CA ARG A 726 22.41 -42.23 21.55
C ARG A 726 23.61 -41.28 21.58
N ALA A 727 23.37 -40.04 22.02
CA ALA A 727 24.41 -39.03 22.24
C ALA A 727 24.58 -38.76 23.74
N PHE A 728 25.83 -38.71 24.20
CA PHE A 728 26.22 -38.47 25.58
C PHE A 728 27.11 -37.22 25.69
N LEU A 729 26.76 -36.32 26.60
CA LEU A 729 27.41 -35.02 26.79
C LEU A 729 28.00 -34.93 28.20
N LYS A 730 29.21 -34.35 28.36
CA LYS A 730 29.87 -34.16 29.65
C LYS A 730 30.50 -32.78 29.78
N PHE A 731 30.01 -32.03 30.76
CA PHE A 731 30.44 -30.68 31.09
C PHE A 731 31.40 -30.69 32.29
N ASP A 732 32.42 -29.84 32.26
CA ASP A 732 33.13 -29.49 33.49
C ASP A 732 32.41 -28.31 34.15
N LEU A 733 31.81 -28.58 35.31
CA LEU A 733 31.10 -27.58 36.11
C LEU A 733 31.89 -27.15 37.35
N SER A 734 33.14 -27.62 37.55
CA SER A 734 33.92 -27.42 38.78
C SER A 734 34.03 -25.96 39.23
N ALA A 735 34.09 -25.01 38.28
CA ALA A 735 34.11 -23.57 38.52
C ALA A 735 32.77 -22.97 39.04
N LEU A 736 31.72 -23.78 39.21
CA LEU A 736 30.46 -23.43 39.88
C LEU A 736 30.41 -23.89 41.35
N LEU A 737 31.47 -24.50 41.88
CA LEU A 737 31.51 -24.83 43.30
C LEU A 737 31.33 -23.56 44.16
N ASP A 738 30.51 -23.65 45.21
CA ASP A 738 30.12 -22.55 46.10
C ASP A 738 29.39 -21.34 45.46
N ALA A 739 29.00 -21.41 44.18
CA ALA A 739 28.29 -20.33 43.49
C ALA A 739 26.80 -20.22 43.86
N PRO A 740 26.23 -19.01 44.06
CA PRO A 740 24.81 -18.84 44.42
C PRO A 740 23.89 -18.94 43.18
N ILE A 741 23.77 -20.15 42.62
CA ILE A 741 23.00 -20.43 41.40
C ILE A 741 21.53 -20.06 41.56
N SER A 742 21.06 -19.11 40.77
CA SER A 742 19.65 -18.72 40.68
C SER A 742 18.93 -19.31 39.47
N ASN A 743 19.66 -19.67 38.42
CA ASN A 743 19.16 -20.39 37.24
C ASN A 743 20.31 -21.14 36.54
N ALA A 744 20.06 -22.31 35.97
CA ALA A 744 20.98 -22.97 35.04
C ALA A 744 20.20 -23.67 33.92
N VAL A 745 20.60 -23.40 32.67
CA VAL A 745 19.90 -23.84 31.46
C VAL A 745 20.88 -24.58 30.55
N LEU A 746 20.56 -25.83 30.21
CA LEU A 746 21.23 -26.55 29.13
C LEU A 746 20.68 -26.03 27.79
N ARG A 747 21.58 -25.64 26.90
CA ARG A 747 21.31 -25.04 25.59
C ARG A 747 21.92 -25.91 24.50
N LEU A 748 21.10 -26.40 23.58
CA LEU A 748 21.47 -27.35 22.53
C LEU A 748 20.96 -26.86 21.18
N TYR A 749 21.84 -26.78 20.17
CA TYR A 749 21.44 -26.37 18.82
C TYR A 749 20.88 -27.58 18.05
N HIS A 750 19.65 -27.46 17.57
CA HIS A 750 18.96 -28.48 16.78
C HIS A 750 19.11 -28.14 15.31
N ILE A 751 19.52 -29.10 14.48
CA ILE A 751 19.66 -28.92 13.02
C ILE A 751 18.68 -29.82 12.27
N GLU A 752 18.32 -29.40 11.06
CA GLU A 752 17.57 -30.23 10.12
C GLU A 752 18.48 -31.30 9.49
N GLY A 753 17.96 -32.52 9.30
CA GLY A 753 18.67 -33.60 8.63
C GLY A 753 17.81 -34.35 7.61
N GLU A 754 18.43 -34.88 6.56
CA GLU A 754 17.72 -35.68 5.55
C GLU A 754 16.98 -36.86 6.19
N ASN A 755 15.66 -36.92 5.97
CA ASN A 755 14.73 -37.93 6.51
C ASN A 755 14.47 -37.86 8.02
N ASP A 756 14.63 -36.69 8.66
CA ASP A 756 14.10 -36.45 10.01
C ASP A 756 12.60 -36.72 10.05
N THR A 757 12.14 -37.51 11.02
CA THR A 757 10.75 -38.01 11.07
C THR A 757 10.10 -37.76 12.44
N TRP A 758 8.76 -37.60 12.42
CA TRP A 758 7.98 -36.99 13.49
C TRP A 758 8.11 -37.65 14.88
N GLY A 759 8.89 -37.04 15.78
CA GLY A 759 9.03 -37.51 17.16
C GLY A 759 9.51 -36.47 18.17
N ASN A 760 9.40 -36.83 19.46
CA ASN A 760 9.99 -36.08 20.56
C ASN A 760 11.44 -36.51 20.80
N ALA A 761 12.35 -35.56 21.04
CA ALA A 761 13.64 -35.84 21.67
C ALA A 761 13.50 -35.72 23.19
N TYR A 762 14.04 -36.68 23.94
CA TYR A 762 14.03 -36.71 25.41
C TYR A 762 15.44 -36.53 25.99
N LEU A 763 15.52 -35.84 27.13
CA LEU A 763 16.75 -35.64 27.88
C LEU A 763 16.74 -36.47 29.18
N ASN A 764 17.86 -37.12 29.47
CA ASN A 764 18.10 -37.88 30.70
C ASN A 764 19.41 -37.45 31.36
N THR A 765 19.49 -37.51 32.69
CA THR A 765 20.78 -37.32 33.40
C THR A 765 21.63 -38.58 33.29
N VAL A 766 22.96 -38.42 33.40
CA VAL A 766 23.93 -39.51 33.43
C VAL A 766 24.98 -39.20 34.50
N SER A 767 25.46 -40.25 35.19
CA SER A 767 26.49 -40.15 36.22
C SER A 767 27.76 -39.45 35.73
N SER A 768 28.49 -38.81 36.64
CA SER A 768 29.73 -38.07 36.32
C SER A 768 30.90 -38.95 35.85
N ASN A 769 30.89 -40.21 36.29
CA ASN A 769 32.06 -41.05 36.54
C ASN A 769 32.53 -41.92 35.36
N TRP A 770 31.96 -41.74 34.17
CA TRP A 770 32.40 -42.44 32.98
C TRP A 770 33.65 -41.81 32.34
N SER A 771 34.49 -42.64 31.74
CA SER A 771 35.43 -42.26 30.70
C SER A 771 34.87 -42.67 29.33
N PHE A 772 35.48 -42.14 28.26
CA PHE A 772 35.20 -42.50 26.87
C PHE A 772 35.18 -44.04 26.67
N ASP A 773 36.12 -44.75 27.27
CA ASP A 773 36.23 -46.22 27.19
C ASP A 773 35.22 -46.95 28.09
N SER A 774 34.81 -46.40 29.23
CA SER A 774 34.00 -47.12 30.23
C SER A 774 32.49 -47.09 29.99
N ILE A 775 31.98 -46.13 29.21
CA ILE A 775 30.55 -45.96 28.95
C ILE A 775 30.00 -47.06 28.02
N SER A 776 28.74 -47.42 28.21
CA SER A 776 28.00 -48.48 27.52
C SER A 776 26.57 -48.02 27.22
N TRP A 777 25.85 -48.76 26.38
CA TRP A 777 24.49 -48.42 25.90
C TRP A 777 23.54 -47.97 27.02
N ASP A 778 23.54 -48.68 28.15
CA ASP A 778 22.69 -48.43 29.32
C ASP A 778 23.50 -48.05 30.58
N HIS A 779 24.66 -47.41 30.40
CA HIS A 779 25.49 -46.90 31.50
C HIS A 779 24.70 -45.90 32.37
N PRO A 780 24.78 -45.97 33.72
CA PRO A 780 23.87 -45.35 34.70
C PRO A 780 23.07 -44.12 34.24
N ILE A 781 21.87 -44.41 33.73
CA ILE A 781 20.87 -43.42 33.33
C ILE A 781 20.09 -43.00 34.57
N GLY A 782 20.06 -41.71 34.86
CA GLY A 782 19.27 -41.12 35.93
C GLY A 782 17.86 -40.71 35.48
N SER A 783 17.26 -39.77 36.20
CA SER A 783 15.91 -39.28 35.92
C SER A 783 15.78 -38.72 34.50
N SER A 784 14.61 -38.94 33.89
CA SER A 784 14.24 -38.20 32.68
C SER A 784 13.87 -36.78 33.07
N LEU A 785 14.35 -35.82 32.29
CA LEU A 785 13.99 -34.41 32.35
C LEU A 785 12.81 -34.09 31.40
N GLY A 786 12.20 -35.12 30.82
CA GLY A 786 11.11 -35.03 29.87
C GLY A 786 11.58 -34.68 28.45
N VAL A 787 10.67 -34.09 27.67
CA VAL A 787 10.93 -33.65 26.30
C VAL A 787 11.91 -32.47 26.29
N LEU A 788 12.83 -32.50 25.35
CA LEU A 788 13.78 -31.43 25.00
C LEU A 788 13.30 -30.71 23.73
N VAL A 789 12.94 -31.47 22.68
CA VAL A 789 12.36 -30.95 21.42
C VAL A 789 11.08 -31.72 21.13
N GLY A 790 9.98 -31.00 20.91
CA GLY A 790 8.68 -31.59 20.59
C GLY A 790 8.59 -32.16 19.17
N LYS A 791 7.47 -32.85 18.89
CA LYS A 791 7.12 -33.40 17.56
C LYS A 791 7.34 -32.40 16.42
N GLU A 792 6.72 -31.22 16.53
CA GLU A 792 6.76 -30.09 15.58
C GLU A 792 7.90 -29.07 15.87
N GLY A 793 8.88 -29.39 16.72
CA GLY A 793 9.85 -28.41 17.23
C GLY A 793 10.79 -27.86 16.13
N PRO A 794 10.99 -26.52 16.01
CA PRO A 794 11.74 -25.93 14.90
C PRO A 794 13.20 -26.39 14.81
N PHE A 795 13.71 -26.40 13.58
CA PHE A 795 15.10 -26.66 13.23
C PHE A 795 15.94 -25.38 13.23
N ASN A 796 17.26 -25.53 13.15
CA ASN A 796 18.25 -24.46 13.01
C ASN A 796 18.12 -23.37 14.10
N GLN A 797 17.86 -23.81 15.33
CA GLN A 797 17.75 -22.94 16.50
C GLN A 797 18.25 -23.64 17.77
N TYR A 798 18.48 -22.86 18.83
CA TYR A 798 18.70 -23.42 20.16
C TYR A 798 17.39 -23.85 20.82
N HIS A 799 17.43 -25.01 21.46
CA HIS A 799 16.43 -25.46 22.41
C HIS A 799 17.05 -25.43 23.82
N GLU A 800 16.30 -24.88 24.76
CA GLU A 800 16.76 -24.57 26.12
C GLU A 800 15.98 -25.36 27.17
N LYS A 801 16.69 -25.88 28.17
CA LYS A 801 16.13 -26.73 29.23
C LYS A 801 16.65 -26.33 30.60
N ASP A 802 15.74 -25.95 31.50
CA ASP A 802 16.05 -25.73 32.91
C ASP A 802 16.61 -27.00 33.55
N ILE A 803 17.80 -26.87 34.12
CA ILE A 803 18.54 -27.87 34.90
C ILE A 803 19.02 -27.29 36.24
N THR A 804 18.43 -26.19 36.71
CA THR A 804 18.84 -25.42 37.91
C THR A 804 18.99 -26.31 39.14
N ALA A 805 17.94 -27.08 39.45
CA ALA A 805 17.94 -28.01 40.58
C ALA A 805 18.99 -29.13 40.44
N LEU A 806 19.39 -29.48 39.21
CA LEU A 806 20.40 -30.49 38.93
C LEU A 806 21.82 -29.94 39.15
N VAL A 807 22.09 -28.73 38.69
CA VAL A 807 23.36 -28.03 38.95
C VAL A 807 23.50 -27.74 40.46
N GLN A 808 22.43 -27.33 41.13
CA GLN A 808 22.42 -27.18 42.60
C GLN A 808 22.61 -28.51 43.34
N THR A 809 22.09 -29.63 42.82
CA THR A 809 22.36 -30.97 43.38
C THR A 809 23.81 -31.38 43.17
N TRP A 810 24.39 -31.08 41.99
CA TRP A 810 25.81 -31.27 41.70
C TRP A 810 26.70 -30.43 42.62
N GLN A 811 26.31 -29.23 43.05
CA GLN A 811 27.09 -28.47 44.04
C GLN A 811 27.16 -29.17 45.41
N ALA A 812 26.10 -29.89 45.79
CA ALA A 812 26.04 -30.64 47.04
C ALA A 812 26.76 -32.01 46.96
N ASP A 813 26.79 -32.63 45.77
CA ASP A 813 27.60 -33.80 45.45
C ASP A 813 28.20 -33.67 44.04
N PRO A 814 29.44 -33.14 43.92
CA PRO A 814 30.10 -32.93 42.63
C PRO A 814 30.38 -34.22 41.83
N ALA A 815 30.22 -35.40 42.45
CA ALA A 815 30.32 -36.68 41.76
C ALA A 815 28.97 -37.19 41.22
N SER A 816 27.84 -36.53 41.49
CA SER A 816 26.51 -37.06 41.15
C SER A 816 26.20 -37.04 39.65
N ASN A 817 25.95 -35.87 39.05
CA ASN A 817 25.51 -35.71 37.66
C ASN A 817 26.08 -34.45 37.00
N HIS A 818 27.09 -34.60 36.13
CA HIS A 818 27.48 -33.58 35.13
C HIS A 818 27.34 -34.09 33.68
N GLY A 819 26.72 -35.26 33.52
CA GLY A 819 26.50 -35.92 32.25
C GLY A 819 25.03 -35.87 31.81
N PHE A 820 24.79 -35.82 30.50
CA PHE A 820 23.46 -35.87 29.90
C PHE A 820 23.42 -36.89 28.77
N ARG A 821 22.27 -37.53 28.58
CA ARG A 821 21.95 -38.37 27.41
C ARG A 821 20.77 -37.74 26.66
N ILE A 822 20.90 -37.64 25.34
CA ILE A 822 19.80 -37.36 24.42
C ILE A 822 19.31 -38.68 23.80
N ARG A 823 18.00 -38.85 23.61
CA ARG A 823 17.40 -40.00 22.91
C ARG A 823 16.15 -39.61 22.13
N GLY A 824 15.86 -40.32 21.04
CA GLY A 824 14.57 -40.27 20.35
C GLY A 824 13.47 -41.03 21.08
N ASP A 825 12.28 -41.10 20.47
CA ASP A 825 11.18 -41.94 20.95
C ASP A 825 11.32 -43.39 20.43
N GLU A 826 11.98 -44.21 21.25
CA GLU A 826 12.19 -45.65 21.03
C GLU A 826 10.88 -46.44 20.80
N SER A 827 9.70 -45.90 21.17
CA SER A 827 8.41 -46.60 21.03
C SER A 827 7.72 -46.45 19.67
N HIS A 828 8.20 -45.55 18.81
CA HIS A 828 7.58 -45.24 17.51
C HIS A 828 8.49 -45.57 16.30
N GLY A 829 9.64 -46.21 16.51
CA GLY A 829 10.56 -46.62 15.43
C GLY A 829 11.30 -45.45 14.76
N ILE A 830 11.67 -44.44 15.55
CA ILE A 830 12.12 -43.12 15.04
C ILE A 830 13.65 -43.01 15.06
N ASN A 831 14.21 -42.61 13.91
CA ASN A 831 15.62 -42.21 13.80
C ASN A 831 15.88 -40.92 14.58
N ALA A 832 17.04 -40.81 15.23
CA ALA A 832 17.29 -39.74 16.19
C ALA A 832 17.42 -38.33 15.55
N LYS A 833 16.68 -37.35 16.10
CA LYS A 833 16.82 -35.91 15.80
C LYS A 833 18.25 -35.42 16.05
N TYR A 834 18.75 -34.54 15.18
CA TYR A 834 20.16 -34.16 15.10
C TYR A 834 20.50 -32.91 15.94
N PHE A 835 21.57 -32.98 16.74
CA PHE A 835 22.02 -31.90 17.65
C PHE A 835 23.54 -31.69 17.56
N GLN A 836 24.00 -30.74 16.74
CA GLN A 836 25.43 -30.57 16.43
C GLN A 836 26.29 -30.10 17.62
N SER A 837 27.56 -30.52 17.61
CA SER A 837 28.61 -29.96 18.48
C SER A 837 29.53 -28.94 17.79
N LEU A 838 29.64 -28.92 16.45
CA LEU A 838 30.26 -27.89 15.60
C LEU A 838 29.83 -28.14 14.12
N GLU A 839 29.79 -27.19 13.17
CA GLU A 839 30.04 -25.74 13.17
C GLU A 839 28.79 -24.96 12.70
N GLY A 840 28.58 -23.76 13.23
CA GLY A 840 27.52 -22.84 12.80
C GLY A 840 27.23 -21.78 13.85
N ALA A 841 26.72 -22.22 15.02
CA ALA A 841 26.48 -21.35 16.17
C ALA A 841 26.74 -22.07 17.50
N ARG A 842 28.01 -22.08 17.95
CA ARG A 842 28.51 -22.54 19.28
C ARG A 842 28.24 -24.03 19.63
N PRO A 843 29.10 -24.66 20.46
CA PRO A 843 28.82 -26.02 20.95
C PRO A 843 27.63 -26.05 21.94
N PRO A 844 27.19 -27.25 22.38
CA PRO A 844 26.39 -27.43 23.59
C PRO A 844 26.90 -26.61 24.77
N GLN A 845 26.02 -25.83 25.40
CA GLN A 845 26.37 -24.93 26.51
C GLN A 845 25.48 -25.18 27.72
N ILE A 846 26.00 -25.00 28.93
CA ILE A 846 25.19 -24.73 30.13
C ILE A 846 25.34 -23.25 30.48
N LYS A 847 24.26 -22.49 30.33
CA LYS A 847 24.17 -21.06 30.67
C LYS A 847 23.69 -20.94 32.10
N VAL A 848 24.47 -20.28 32.95
CA VAL A 848 24.24 -20.24 34.40
C VAL A 848 24.14 -18.81 34.87
N THR A 849 23.08 -18.52 35.62
CA THR A 849 22.86 -17.25 36.29
C THR A 849 23.02 -17.43 37.79
N TYR A 850 23.68 -16.47 38.45
CA TYR A 850 23.82 -16.44 39.90
C TYR A 850 23.55 -15.04 40.46
N ALA A 851 23.11 -14.99 41.72
CA ALA A 851 22.89 -13.73 42.42
C ALA A 851 24.22 -12.99 42.66
N ALA A 852 24.18 -11.66 42.70
CA ALA A 852 25.39 -10.83 42.77
C ALA A 852 26.18 -11.03 44.07
N ALA A 853 27.34 -11.67 43.96
CA ALA A 853 28.48 -11.66 44.86
C ALA A 853 28.23 -11.81 46.39
N THR A 854 28.24 -13.05 46.87
CA THR A 854 29.06 -13.37 48.06
C THR A 854 30.52 -13.58 47.61
N ALA A 855 31.47 -12.95 48.30
CA ALA A 855 32.87 -12.95 47.89
C ALA A 855 33.56 -14.31 48.18
N GLY A 856 34.31 -14.84 47.21
CA GLY A 856 35.20 -15.99 47.41
C GLY A 856 35.52 -16.87 46.19
N ILE A 857 34.69 -16.84 45.15
CA ILE A 857 34.75 -17.83 44.06
C ILE A 857 35.87 -17.49 43.07
N HIS A 858 36.96 -18.26 43.12
CA HIS A 858 38.04 -18.22 42.13
C HIS A 858 37.79 -19.26 41.03
N ILE A 859 37.38 -18.81 39.85
CA ILE A 859 37.37 -19.64 38.64
C ILE A 859 38.82 -19.78 38.16
N SER A 860 39.41 -20.97 38.36
CA SER A 860 40.75 -21.29 37.88
C SER A 860 40.67 -21.98 36.52
N ASN A 861 41.21 -21.35 35.47
CA ASN A 861 41.36 -22.01 34.17
C ASN A 861 42.32 -23.19 34.30
N ALA A 862 41.79 -24.42 34.20
CA ALA A 862 42.60 -25.62 34.07
C ALA A 862 43.36 -25.58 32.73
N THR A 863 44.66 -25.83 32.76
CA THR A 863 45.52 -25.78 31.58
C THR A 863 45.68 -27.16 30.95
N LEU A 864 45.65 -27.23 29.61
CA LEU A 864 46.32 -28.32 28.89
C LEU A 864 47.62 -27.77 28.28
N ASP A 865 48.71 -28.52 28.43
CA ASP A 865 50.09 -28.08 28.16
C ASP A 865 50.64 -28.64 26.83
N THR A 866 51.32 -27.79 26.06
CA THR A 866 52.38 -28.18 25.11
C THR A 866 53.43 -27.05 24.94
N GLU A 867 54.28 -26.84 25.95
CA GLU A 867 55.68 -26.36 25.90
C GLU A 867 56.10 -25.04 25.15
N LEU A 868 56.80 -24.16 25.91
CA LEU A 868 57.78 -23.10 25.51
C LEU A 868 57.31 -21.68 25.05
N ARG A 869 58.16 -20.66 25.34
CA ARG A 869 58.00 -19.16 25.25
C ARG A 869 59.38 -18.50 24.91
N PRO A 870 59.60 -17.18 24.56
CA PRO A 870 58.91 -15.89 24.95
C PRO A 870 58.80 -14.77 23.84
N SER A 871 58.66 -13.46 24.19
CA SER A 871 58.16 -12.31 23.33
C SER A 871 58.94 -10.94 23.46
N ILE A 872 58.26 -9.72 23.39
CA ILE A 872 58.57 -8.36 24.06
C ILE A 872 58.66 -7.05 23.04
N SER A 873 58.73 -5.68 23.40
CA SER A 873 58.48 -4.28 22.67
C SER A 873 59.54 -3.05 22.47
N TRP A 874 59.27 -1.95 21.73
CA TRP A 874 60.25 -0.85 21.32
C TRP A 874 59.82 0.64 21.62
N PRO A 875 60.73 1.65 21.56
CA PRO A 875 60.51 3.08 21.96
C PRO A 875 60.31 4.10 20.80
N SER A 876 60.10 5.40 21.10
CA SER A 876 59.86 6.51 20.13
C SER A 876 60.50 7.88 20.51
N THR A 877 60.40 8.90 19.64
CA THR A 877 61.31 10.05 19.51
C THR A 877 60.97 11.34 20.29
N THR A 878 60.20 11.29 21.38
CA THR A 878 59.93 12.46 22.24
C THR A 878 60.28 12.21 23.71
N ASP A 879 61.37 11.46 23.96
CA ASP A 879 61.90 11.09 25.29
C ASP A 879 60.86 10.49 26.26
N ALA A 880 59.94 9.69 25.72
CA ALA A 880 58.92 8.92 26.46
C ALA A 880 59.09 7.40 26.22
N SER A 881 58.56 6.55 27.11
CA SER A 881 58.85 5.11 27.19
C SER A 881 57.64 4.21 26.88
N TYR A 882 57.26 4.22 25.60
CA TYR A 882 56.10 3.53 25.05
C TYR A 882 56.05 2.02 25.33
N SER A 883 54.84 1.53 25.59
CA SER A 883 54.52 0.09 25.58
C SER A 883 53.43 -0.20 24.55
N LEU A 884 53.66 -1.25 23.75
CA LEU A 884 52.70 -1.76 22.77
C LEU A 884 51.88 -2.87 23.43
N GLU A 885 50.57 -2.82 23.28
CA GLU A 885 49.66 -3.86 23.75
C GLU A 885 48.92 -4.52 22.57
N ARG A 886 48.61 -5.81 22.66
CA ARG A 886 47.89 -6.57 21.61
C ARG A 886 46.54 -7.13 22.07
N SER A 887 45.66 -7.40 21.11
CA SER A 887 44.44 -8.19 21.23
C SER A 887 44.11 -8.90 19.90
N THR A 888 43.30 -9.96 19.92
CA THR A 888 42.65 -10.55 18.72
C THR A 888 41.17 -10.18 18.59
N ASN A 889 40.67 -9.31 19.48
CA ASN A 889 39.29 -8.81 19.46
C ASN A 889 39.24 -7.35 19.94
N LEU A 890 38.72 -6.45 19.10
CA LEU A 890 38.67 -5.02 19.39
C LEU A 890 37.70 -4.65 20.54
N LEU A 891 36.68 -5.49 20.80
CA LEU A 891 35.56 -5.21 21.71
C LEU A 891 35.82 -5.62 23.17
N ALA A 892 36.77 -6.53 23.41
CA ALA A 892 36.93 -7.17 24.72
C ALA A 892 37.72 -6.34 25.77
N GLY A 893 38.35 -5.23 25.38
CA GLY A 893 39.00 -4.29 26.29
C GLY A 893 40.26 -4.78 27.03
N THR A 894 40.59 -6.06 26.98
CA THR A 894 41.83 -6.64 27.51
C THR A 894 42.95 -6.56 26.46
N TRP A 895 44.04 -5.87 26.81
CA TRP A 895 45.20 -5.67 25.94
C TRP A 895 46.48 -6.08 26.68
N GLU A 896 47.33 -6.92 26.06
CA GLU A 896 48.56 -7.43 26.69
C GLU A 896 49.80 -6.62 26.33
N ALA A 897 50.49 -6.01 27.30
CA ALA A 897 51.74 -5.28 27.08
C ALA A 897 52.96 -6.17 26.72
N ILE A 898 53.71 -5.70 25.73
CA ILE A 898 54.90 -6.28 25.09
C ILE A 898 56.09 -5.33 25.48
N THR A 899 57.38 -5.73 25.73
CA THR A 899 58.44 -4.81 26.35
C THR A 899 59.92 -4.32 25.88
N ASN A 900 60.96 -4.64 25.02
CA ASN A 900 61.76 -5.52 24.03
C ASN A 900 61.37 -6.17 22.62
N LEU A 901 60.99 -5.43 21.56
CA LEU A 901 60.65 -5.79 20.14
C LEU A 901 61.94 -5.68 19.29
N SER A 902 61.81 -5.70 17.95
CA SER A 902 62.89 -5.25 17.05
C SER A 902 62.41 -4.61 15.74
N ALA A 903 61.95 -3.34 15.78
CA ALA A 903 61.92 -2.32 14.70
C ALA A 903 61.27 -2.67 13.32
N THR A 904 60.47 -1.83 12.62
CA THR A 904 59.91 -0.48 12.83
C THR A 904 58.70 -0.31 11.89
N PRO A 905 57.60 0.41 12.24
CA PRO A 905 56.63 0.97 11.28
C PRO A 905 57.21 2.20 10.53
N PRO A 906 56.59 2.80 9.49
CA PRO A 906 55.25 2.62 8.88
C PRO A 906 55.33 1.95 7.46
N THR A 907 54.55 2.14 6.37
CA THR A 907 53.63 3.18 5.82
C THR A 907 52.55 2.63 4.85
N ASN A 908 51.49 3.41 4.61
CA ASN A 908 50.38 3.14 3.67
C ASN A 908 50.80 2.99 2.18
N LEU A 909 50.22 2.01 1.45
CA LEU A 909 49.47 2.17 0.17
C LEU A 909 49.37 0.85 -0.66
N PHE A 910 48.22 0.69 -1.34
CA PHE A 910 47.92 -0.29 -2.40
C PHE A 910 47.93 -1.80 -2.06
N SER A 911 47.52 -2.62 -3.03
CA SER A 911 46.77 -3.88 -2.87
C SER A 911 47.45 -5.12 -3.46
N ASP A 912 47.19 -6.29 -2.83
CA ASP A 912 46.98 -7.66 -3.37
C ASP A 912 47.95 -8.20 -4.46
N PRO A 913 48.52 -9.44 -4.36
CA PRO A 913 47.73 -10.67 -4.19
C PRO A 913 48.26 -11.78 -3.25
N PHE A 914 47.31 -12.54 -2.69
CA PHE A 914 47.36 -13.97 -2.30
C PHE A 914 48.68 -14.60 -1.78
N ALA A 915 48.69 -14.97 -0.50
CA ALA A 915 49.38 -16.18 -0.01
C ALA A 915 48.67 -16.81 1.22
N THR A 916 48.08 -17.98 1.00
CA THR A 916 47.63 -19.03 1.94
C THR A 916 47.85 -18.88 3.46
N ASN A 917 46.79 -19.19 4.22
CA ASN A 917 46.77 -19.71 5.60
C ASN A 917 47.40 -18.85 6.72
N LEU A 918 46.56 -18.13 7.48
CA LEU A 918 46.69 -17.99 8.94
C LEU A 918 45.34 -17.52 9.55
N ALA A 919 45.18 -17.68 10.87
CA ALA A 919 43.95 -17.38 11.60
C ALA A 919 43.84 -15.91 12.05
N PHE A 920 42.62 -15.50 12.45
CA PHE A 920 42.14 -14.26 13.09
C PHE A 920 43.02 -12.97 13.06
N PRO A 921 42.44 -11.80 12.71
CA PRO A 921 43.17 -10.53 12.72
C PRO A 921 43.71 -10.17 14.11
N LEU A 922 44.96 -9.68 14.14
CA LEU A 922 45.59 -9.12 15.33
C LEU A 922 45.49 -7.59 15.34
N PHE A 923 45.13 -7.05 16.50
CA PHE A 923 44.98 -5.63 16.77
C PHE A 923 46.01 -5.19 17.80
N TYR A 924 46.47 -3.93 17.72
CA TYR A 924 47.45 -3.36 18.63
C TYR A 924 47.03 -1.95 19.09
N ARG A 925 47.29 -1.60 20.35
CA ARG A 925 47.21 -0.22 20.87
C ARG A 925 48.49 0.15 21.60
N ILE A 926 48.69 1.43 21.85
CA ILE A 926 49.80 1.95 22.67
C ILE A 926 49.20 2.37 24.01
N ALA A 927 49.75 1.88 25.14
CA ALA A 927 49.13 2.10 26.46
C ALA A 927 49.28 3.56 26.93
N THR A 928 50.52 4.06 26.94
CA THR A 928 50.91 5.42 27.36
C THR A 928 52.24 5.82 26.69
N PRO A 929 52.61 7.12 26.73
CA PRO A 929 53.87 7.64 26.18
C PRO A 929 55.14 7.05 26.78
#